data_AF-A0AAT9RLN6-F1
#
_entry.id   AF-A0AAT9RLN6-F1
#
_cell.length_a   1.000
_cell.length_b   1.000
_cell.length_c   1.000
_cell.angle_alpha   90.00
_cell.angle_beta   90.00
_cell.angle_gamma   90.00
#
_symmetry.space_group_name_H-M   'P 1'
#
loop_
_entity.id
_entity.type
_entity.pdbx_description
1 polymer ?
#
loop_
_entity_poly.entity_id
_entity_poly.type
_entity_poly.pdbx_seq_one_letter_code
_entity_poly.pdbx_strand_id
1 'polypeptide(L)'
;MSTYTAPADPQKPTDPKSQLFLREDTEIQGDVLAGFKKDHMQLVFLRFEDQQMTRTWLKQLRPLIATTGQVAKFNREFSRARQYSGGDDPKNLNALWYGISFTFDGLKFLTGNNPLPGVGKNSTDGPLKAFMEGPANRAAALGDTGQNAPQNWLFGNFGGGNVHAVLTLAADQAHVLRATLGDVRQDLARAKIVTVYEQEGATLEGPRRGREHFGFKDGVSEPAIKYLDEPDPEQPLYEKGHPGTLLINPGEFVVGLERERPHPLPYPEWAQKGSFQVVRRLAQDVPGWWAGVAEQLKVLKEAKAAPPEATTEWLAARLVGRWRSGTPVAKCPHADMSYNAESSGDNLISFRDDPEGKVTPLWSHLRKTNPRDGFKDPRTSQFVDDTKFNHRRLMRRGIPYGLPFDPSASALNGPDAPRGLVFVSYQADLYRQFEFIQRDWMNDETFPQPNPNTHHEQIDPGPHPAGADPVAGEETVVSWVHEGSSEPVPLKFAQFVRTEGAVYAFMPSISVIDQLAEGRMNTNMVVHGNTVFTSDSFDNTERDTVDSGTVRLFLTEGGDLQVVDSKNNKVRWSAKTAAGPKAQAWFKDGELFVIDPKNKDKKLFSSGTAGNPEAQLVVQTDGNVVIYNKGKAIWHTNTAGR
;
A
#
# COMPACT_ATOMS: atom_id res chain seq x y z
N MET A 1 -17.71 -8.82 -27.72
CA MET A 1 -17.61 -8.10 -26.44
C MET A 1 -19.00 -7.64 -26.08
N SER A 2 -19.70 -8.37 -25.20
CA SER A 2 -21.03 -7.98 -24.72
C SER A 2 -20.84 -7.26 -23.39
N THR A 3 -21.28 -6.01 -23.33
CA THR A 3 -21.23 -5.14 -22.14
C THR A 3 -22.13 -5.71 -21.06
N TYR A 4 -21.53 -6.24 -20.00
CA TYR A 4 -22.24 -6.62 -18.79
C TYR A 4 -22.59 -5.34 -18.02
N THR A 5 -23.82 -4.87 -18.15
CA THR A 5 -24.40 -3.87 -17.26
C THR A 5 -24.70 -4.55 -15.93
N ALA A 6 -24.00 -4.12 -14.87
CA ALA A 6 -24.26 -4.60 -13.52
C ALA A 6 -25.73 -4.30 -13.14
N PRO A 7 -26.47 -5.25 -12.52
CA PRO A 7 -27.77 -4.94 -11.93
C PRO A 7 -27.59 -3.89 -10.82
N ALA A 8 -28.54 -2.97 -10.70
CA ALA A 8 -28.59 -2.01 -9.62
C ALA A 8 -28.65 -2.72 -8.26
N ASP A 9 -27.74 -2.34 -7.35
CA ASP A 9 -27.71 -2.80 -5.97
C ASP A 9 -28.97 -2.31 -5.21
N PRO A 10 -29.74 -3.20 -4.55
CA PRO A 10 -30.89 -2.81 -3.71
C PRO A 10 -30.53 -1.98 -2.47
N GLN A 11 -29.25 -1.72 -2.18
CA GLN A 11 -28.82 -0.88 -1.06
C GLN A 11 -28.15 0.43 -1.52
N LYS A 12 -28.89 1.31 -2.20
CA LYS A 12 -28.56 2.75 -2.14
C LYS A 12 -29.23 3.32 -0.90
N PRO A 13 -28.49 3.56 0.21
CA PRO A 13 -29.10 4.27 1.31
C PRO A 13 -29.27 5.73 0.87
N THR A 14 -30.50 6.23 1.01
CA THR A 14 -31.01 7.49 0.44
C THR A 14 -30.55 8.73 1.20
N ASP A 15 -29.77 8.57 2.28
CA ASP A 15 -29.18 9.65 3.08
C ASP A 15 -27.67 9.77 2.79
N PRO A 16 -27.15 10.90 2.30
CA PRO A 16 -25.71 11.12 2.14
C PRO A 16 -24.88 10.84 3.41
N LYS A 17 -25.45 11.00 4.62
CA LYS A 17 -24.76 10.65 5.88
C LYS A 17 -24.63 9.14 6.09
N SER A 18 -25.56 8.35 5.57
CA SER A 18 -25.48 6.89 5.60
C SER A 18 -24.45 6.32 4.61
N GLN A 19 -24.00 7.13 3.65
CA GLN A 19 -23.00 6.73 2.66
C GLN A 19 -21.56 6.87 3.15
N LEU A 20 -21.27 7.71 4.16
CA LEU A 20 -19.91 7.98 4.65
C LEU A 20 -19.59 7.29 5.97
N PHE A 21 -20.03 6.03 6.13
CA PHE A 21 -19.98 5.30 7.40
C PHE A 21 -18.57 5.08 7.95
N LEU A 22 -17.52 5.10 7.12
CA LEU A 22 -16.14 4.95 7.58
C LEU A 22 -15.66 6.16 8.40
N ARG A 23 -16.32 7.33 8.27
CA ARG A 23 -16.03 8.52 9.07
C ARG A 23 -16.29 8.33 10.57
N GLU A 24 -17.03 7.30 10.93
CA GLU A 24 -17.43 6.99 12.31
C GLU A 24 -16.93 5.57 12.71
N ASP A 25 -16.05 4.95 11.92
CA ASP A 25 -15.55 3.61 12.21
C ASP A 25 -14.68 3.58 13.47
N THR A 26 -14.94 2.60 14.34
CA THR A 26 -14.29 2.45 15.65
C THR A 26 -13.34 1.26 15.72
N GLU A 27 -13.21 0.48 14.64
CA GLU A 27 -12.41 -0.73 14.60
C GLU A 27 -11.07 -0.54 13.89
N ILE A 28 -11.02 0.31 12.87
CA ILE A 28 -9.83 0.55 12.06
C ILE A 28 -8.98 1.64 12.74
N GLN A 29 -7.71 1.35 13.00
CA GLN A 29 -6.81 2.35 13.58
C GLN A 29 -6.63 3.58 12.67
N GLY A 30 -6.55 4.77 13.26
CA GLY A 30 -6.82 6.03 12.56
C GLY A 30 -5.78 6.47 11.53
N ASP A 31 -4.56 5.96 11.59
CA ASP A 31 -3.51 6.34 10.63
C ASP A 31 -3.71 5.70 9.25
N VAL A 32 -4.45 4.58 9.19
CA VAL A 32 -4.69 3.80 7.97
C VAL A 32 -5.50 4.61 6.96
N LEU A 33 -6.76 4.94 7.30
CA LEU A 33 -7.68 5.60 6.38
C LEU A 33 -7.65 7.13 6.54
N ALA A 34 -7.94 7.64 7.75
CA ALA A 34 -8.04 9.09 7.98
C ALA A 34 -6.68 9.80 7.99
N GLY A 35 -5.63 9.12 8.45
CA GLY A 35 -4.27 9.63 8.59
C GLY A 35 -4.11 10.59 9.77
N PHE A 36 -3.07 10.40 10.58
CA PHE A 36 -2.83 11.25 11.75
C PHE A 36 -2.58 12.71 11.37
N LYS A 37 -1.92 12.97 10.23
CA LYS A 37 -1.68 14.33 9.67
C LYS A 37 -1.12 15.30 10.70
N LYS A 38 -0.01 14.92 11.33
CA LYS A 38 0.67 15.69 12.38
C LYS A 38 2.06 16.12 11.96
N ASP A 39 2.52 17.20 12.58
CA ASP A 39 3.82 17.81 12.29
C ASP A 39 5.01 17.07 12.90
N HIS A 40 4.77 16.25 13.92
CA HIS A 40 5.79 15.44 14.56
C HIS A 40 5.32 14.00 14.68
N MET A 41 6.22 13.06 14.41
CA MET A 41 5.99 11.63 14.52
C MET A 41 7.18 10.95 15.20
N GLN A 42 6.92 9.97 16.05
CA GLN A 42 7.90 9.03 16.55
C GLN A 42 7.45 7.61 16.19
N LEU A 43 8.30 6.87 15.51
CA LEU A 43 8.17 5.41 15.39
C LEU A 43 9.13 4.76 16.38
N VAL A 44 8.59 3.96 17.30
CA VAL A 44 9.35 3.19 18.28
C VAL A 44 9.29 1.72 17.86
N PHE A 45 10.44 1.16 17.47
CA PHE A 45 10.56 -0.23 17.04
C PHE A 45 10.84 -1.11 18.26
N LEU A 46 9.94 -2.04 18.55
CA LEU A 46 9.88 -2.76 19.81
C LEU A 46 10.25 -4.23 19.63
N ARG A 47 11.01 -4.78 20.58
CA ARG A 47 11.23 -6.22 20.76
C ARG A 47 10.68 -6.64 22.11
N PHE A 48 9.87 -7.70 22.11
CA PHE A 48 9.25 -8.24 23.32
C PHE A 48 10.14 -9.31 23.95
N GLU A 49 10.32 -9.27 25.27
CA GLU A 49 11.11 -10.28 26.00
C GLU A 49 10.25 -11.16 26.93
N ASP A 50 9.11 -10.64 27.40
CA ASP A 50 8.18 -11.37 28.26
C ASP A 50 6.75 -11.31 27.71
N GLN A 51 6.20 -12.48 27.36
CA GLN A 51 4.88 -12.58 26.71
C GLN A 51 3.75 -12.05 27.59
N GLN A 52 3.74 -12.37 28.89
CA GLN A 52 2.64 -12.00 29.78
C GLN A 52 2.68 -10.51 30.13
N MET A 53 3.88 -9.97 30.36
CA MET A 53 4.06 -8.55 30.63
C MET A 53 3.73 -7.71 29.39
N THR A 54 4.14 -8.15 28.20
CA THR A 54 3.80 -7.47 26.94
C THR A 54 2.28 -7.44 26.71
N ARG A 55 1.58 -8.56 26.95
CA ARG A 55 0.11 -8.61 26.86
C ARG A 55 -0.56 -7.63 27.84
N THR A 56 -0.02 -7.53 29.06
CA THR A 56 -0.52 -6.58 30.08
C THR A 56 -0.33 -5.14 29.63
N TRP A 57 0.85 -4.81 29.09
CA TRP A 57 1.11 -3.50 28.49
C TRP A 57 0.17 -3.20 27.32
N LEU A 58 -0.09 -4.17 26.45
CA LEU A 58 -1.00 -3.99 25.32
C LEU A 58 -2.43 -3.65 25.78
N LYS A 59 -2.91 -4.26 26.88
CA LYS A 59 -4.21 -3.88 27.50
C LYS A 59 -4.23 -2.43 27.98
N GLN A 60 -3.11 -1.93 28.50
CA GLN A 60 -2.98 -0.56 28.99
C GLN A 60 -2.86 0.45 27.85
N LEU A 61 -2.16 0.07 26.77
CA LEU A 61 -2.02 0.90 25.56
C LEU A 61 -3.35 1.02 24.81
N ARG A 62 -4.14 -0.05 24.75
CA ARG A 62 -5.38 -0.14 23.96
C ARG A 62 -6.28 1.10 24.02
N PRO A 63 -6.69 1.63 25.20
CA PRO A 63 -7.56 2.81 25.24
C PRO A 63 -6.95 4.10 24.66
N LEU A 64 -5.63 4.15 24.45
CA LEU A 64 -4.93 5.29 23.84
C LEU A 64 -4.90 5.24 22.32
N ILE A 65 -5.10 4.05 21.73
CA ILE A 65 -5.00 3.84 20.27
C ILE A 65 -6.15 4.57 19.57
N ALA A 66 -5.79 5.42 18.62
CA ALA A 66 -6.74 6.25 17.90
C ALA A 66 -7.46 5.44 16.81
N THR A 67 -8.77 5.65 16.65
CA THR A 67 -9.57 5.03 15.59
C THR A 67 -9.74 5.97 14.39
N THR A 68 -10.12 5.41 13.24
CA THR A 68 -10.46 6.17 12.03
C THR A 68 -11.54 7.20 12.31
N GLY A 69 -12.59 6.85 13.07
CA GLY A 69 -13.66 7.78 13.43
C GLY A 69 -13.17 8.98 14.25
N GLN A 70 -12.31 8.74 15.25
CA GLN A 70 -11.74 9.82 16.08
C GLN A 70 -10.88 10.77 15.24
N VAL A 71 -9.99 10.21 14.41
CA VAL A 71 -9.06 10.98 13.57
C VAL A 71 -9.81 11.70 12.45
N ALA A 72 -10.77 11.05 11.80
CA ALA A 72 -11.59 11.67 10.75
C ALA A 72 -12.40 12.84 11.30
N LYS A 73 -12.98 12.70 12.50
CA LYS A 73 -13.69 13.81 13.18
C LYS A 73 -12.75 14.99 13.43
N PHE A 74 -11.59 14.74 14.03
CA PHE A 74 -10.60 15.79 14.30
C PHE A 74 -10.16 16.48 13.01
N ASN A 75 -9.83 15.73 11.96
CA ASN A 75 -9.37 16.26 10.68
C ASN A 75 -10.42 17.18 10.03
N ARG A 76 -11.71 16.84 10.13
CA ARG A 76 -12.81 17.70 9.64
C ARG A 76 -12.92 18.99 10.44
N GLU A 77 -12.82 18.92 11.76
CA GLU A 77 -12.87 20.09 12.63
C GLU A 77 -11.68 21.03 12.37
N PHE A 78 -10.48 20.47 12.22
CA PHE A 78 -9.26 21.19 11.87
C PHE A 78 -9.38 21.87 10.49
N SER A 79 -9.78 21.12 9.47
CA SER A 79 -9.96 21.65 8.10
C SER A 79 -10.97 22.80 8.06
N ARG A 80 -12.12 22.64 8.73
CA ARG A 80 -13.13 23.69 8.84
C ARG A 80 -12.60 24.94 9.56
N ALA A 81 -11.85 24.76 10.65
CA ALA A 81 -11.26 25.89 11.39
C ALA A 81 -10.22 26.64 10.53
N ARG A 82 -9.40 25.90 9.77
CA ARG A 82 -8.41 26.44 8.84
C ARG A 82 -9.05 27.21 7.67
N GLN A 83 -10.19 26.74 7.17
CA GLN A 83 -10.97 27.47 6.15
C GLN A 83 -11.48 28.81 6.70
N TYR A 84 -11.98 28.84 7.95
CA TYR A 84 -12.46 30.08 8.56
C TYR A 84 -11.36 31.09 8.91
N SER A 85 -10.11 30.64 9.08
CA SER A 85 -8.95 31.50 9.33
C SER A 85 -8.24 31.95 8.04
N GLY A 86 -8.77 31.61 6.85
CA GLY A 86 -8.14 31.98 5.58
C GLY A 86 -6.85 31.21 5.28
N GLY A 87 -6.71 29.99 5.82
CA GLY A 87 -5.58 29.09 5.53
C GLY A 87 -4.59 28.89 6.67
N ASP A 88 -4.70 29.66 7.76
CA ASP A 88 -3.86 29.54 8.95
C ASP A 88 -4.22 28.32 9.80
N ASP A 89 -3.22 27.56 10.24
CA ASP A 89 -3.44 26.39 11.09
C ASP A 89 -4.06 26.81 12.46
N PRO A 90 -5.14 26.15 12.92
CA PRO A 90 -5.82 26.49 14.17
C PRO A 90 -4.97 26.20 15.41
N LYS A 91 -4.53 27.26 16.09
CA LYS A 91 -3.60 27.19 17.25
C LYS A 91 -4.07 26.33 18.44
N ASN A 92 -5.38 26.21 18.64
CA ASN A 92 -5.97 25.53 19.80
C ASN A 92 -6.50 24.12 19.49
N LEU A 93 -6.41 23.65 18.24
CA LEU A 93 -6.80 22.30 17.86
C LEU A 93 -5.53 21.45 17.74
N ASN A 94 -5.11 20.87 18.86
CA ASN A 94 -3.95 19.98 18.93
C ASN A 94 -4.40 18.57 19.34
N ALA A 95 -3.72 17.56 18.85
CA ALA A 95 -3.91 16.16 19.19
C ALA A 95 -2.58 15.41 19.30
N LEU A 96 -2.62 14.32 20.06
CA LEU A 96 -1.60 13.29 20.13
C LEU A 96 -2.29 11.96 19.83
N TRP A 97 -1.80 11.25 18.83
CA TRP A 97 -2.36 9.97 18.38
C TRP A 97 -1.39 8.83 18.62
N TYR A 98 -1.94 7.68 18.99
CA TYR A 98 -1.24 6.41 19.09
C TYR A 98 -1.74 5.43 18.03
N GLY A 99 -0.82 4.68 17.43
CA GLY A 99 -1.11 3.51 16.61
C GLY A 99 -0.11 2.40 16.91
N ILE A 100 -0.49 1.15 16.68
CA ILE A 100 0.40 0.00 16.84
C ILE A 100 0.23 -1.03 15.74
N SER A 101 1.35 -1.50 15.22
CA SER A 101 1.41 -2.61 14.28
C SER A 101 2.36 -3.70 14.77
N PHE A 102 2.15 -4.93 14.31
CA PHE A 102 2.92 -6.11 14.70
C PHE A 102 3.53 -6.78 13.49
N THR A 103 4.79 -7.19 13.59
CA THR A 103 5.41 -8.07 12.57
C THR A 103 4.87 -9.49 12.74
N PHE A 104 5.14 -10.35 11.76
CA PHE A 104 4.79 -11.77 11.86
C PHE A 104 5.34 -12.41 13.15
N ASP A 105 6.61 -12.15 13.45
CA ASP A 105 7.26 -12.65 14.67
C ASP A 105 6.66 -12.04 15.94
N GLY A 106 6.24 -10.77 15.92
CA GLY A 106 5.55 -10.16 17.05
C GLY A 106 4.19 -10.80 17.34
N LEU A 107 3.39 -11.07 16.31
CA LEU A 107 2.12 -11.79 16.44
C LEU A 107 2.33 -13.21 16.97
N LYS A 108 3.35 -13.91 16.46
CA LYS A 108 3.75 -15.24 16.94
C LYS A 108 4.20 -15.20 18.39
N PHE A 109 5.02 -14.24 18.76
CA PHE A 109 5.49 -14.07 20.13
C PHE A 109 4.34 -13.79 21.09
N LEU A 110 3.41 -12.90 20.72
CA LEU A 110 2.28 -12.52 21.57
C LEU A 110 1.33 -13.68 21.83
N THR A 111 1.20 -14.64 20.93
CA THR A 111 0.17 -15.69 21.03
C THR A 111 0.74 -17.07 21.32
N GLY A 112 2.02 -17.29 21.00
CA GLY A 112 2.66 -18.60 21.00
C GLY A 112 2.29 -19.49 19.81
N ASN A 113 1.44 -18.99 18.90
CA ASN A 113 0.92 -19.75 17.76
C ASN A 113 1.47 -19.18 16.45
N ASN A 114 1.55 -20.02 15.40
CA ASN A 114 1.86 -19.54 14.06
C ASN A 114 0.66 -18.71 13.53
N PRO A 115 0.82 -17.41 13.23
CA PRO A 115 -0.27 -16.59 12.69
C PRO A 115 -0.77 -17.03 11.32
N LEU A 116 0.08 -17.72 10.54
CA LEU A 116 -0.17 -18.12 9.16
C LEU A 116 0.17 -19.61 8.95
N PRO A 117 -0.61 -20.55 9.52
CA PRO A 117 -0.32 -21.98 9.43
C PRO A 117 -0.35 -22.56 8.01
N GLY A 118 -1.11 -21.94 7.09
CA GLY A 118 -1.19 -22.32 5.67
C GLY A 118 -0.10 -21.73 4.77
N VAL A 119 0.82 -20.92 5.32
CA VAL A 119 1.87 -20.26 4.54
C VAL A 119 3.22 -20.84 4.94
N GLY A 120 3.98 -21.33 3.98
CA GLY A 120 5.30 -21.91 4.18
C GLY A 120 6.25 -21.60 3.03
N LYS A 121 7.46 -22.18 3.10
CA LYS A 121 8.55 -21.91 2.15
C LYS A 121 8.16 -22.19 0.68
N ASN A 122 7.33 -23.20 0.44
CA ASN A 122 6.91 -23.62 -0.90
C ASN A 122 5.57 -22.99 -1.33
N SER A 123 4.99 -22.11 -0.52
CA SER A 123 3.80 -21.36 -0.92
C SER A 123 4.15 -20.38 -2.05
N THR A 124 3.20 -20.15 -2.95
CA THR A 124 3.31 -19.11 -3.98
C THR A 124 3.51 -17.74 -3.32
N ASP A 125 4.24 -16.86 -3.99
CA ASP A 125 4.39 -15.48 -3.56
C ASP A 125 3.05 -14.74 -3.56
N GLY A 126 2.83 -13.96 -2.51
CA GLY A 126 1.60 -13.25 -2.23
C GLY A 126 1.69 -12.47 -0.92
N PRO A 127 0.65 -11.72 -0.55
CA PRO A 127 0.72 -10.76 0.57
C PRO A 127 1.03 -11.40 1.92
N LEU A 128 0.44 -12.56 2.21
CA LEU A 128 0.69 -13.28 3.47
C LEU A 128 2.12 -13.82 3.55
N LYS A 129 2.67 -14.32 2.43
CA LYS A 129 4.06 -14.78 2.37
C LYS A 129 5.03 -13.60 2.49
N ALA A 130 4.74 -12.48 1.81
CA ALA A 130 5.53 -11.27 1.94
C ALA A 130 5.58 -10.76 3.39
N PHE A 131 4.44 -10.76 4.09
CA PHE A 131 4.38 -10.41 5.51
C PHE A 131 5.15 -11.37 6.41
N MET A 132 5.04 -12.69 6.16
CA MET A 132 5.77 -13.71 6.92
C MET A 132 7.28 -13.61 6.75
N GLU A 133 7.75 -13.37 5.52
CA GLU A 133 9.18 -13.28 5.20
C GLU A 133 9.80 -11.96 5.65
N GLY A 134 9.02 -10.87 5.62
CA GLY A 134 9.50 -9.53 5.91
C GLY A 134 10.42 -8.95 4.81
N PRO A 135 10.71 -7.65 4.87
CA PRO A 135 11.38 -6.95 3.77
C PRO A 135 12.84 -7.37 3.61
N ALA A 136 13.54 -7.78 4.68
CA ALA A 136 14.94 -8.21 4.58
C ALA A 136 15.09 -9.45 3.68
N ASN A 137 14.22 -10.46 3.84
CA ASN A 137 14.24 -11.65 2.99
C ASN A 137 13.77 -11.36 1.55
N ARG A 138 13.05 -10.25 1.36
CA ARG A 138 12.52 -9.81 0.06
C ARG A 138 13.35 -8.70 -0.59
N ALA A 139 14.44 -8.28 0.05
CA ALA A 139 15.25 -7.12 -0.32
C ALA A 139 15.75 -7.17 -1.77
N ALA A 140 16.23 -8.33 -2.22
CA ALA A 140 16.70 -8.47 -3.60
C ALA A 140 15.61 -8.18 -4.64
N ALA A 141 14.36 -8.59 -4.38
CA ALA A 141 13.23 -8.30 -5.27
C ALA A 141 12.82 -6.83 -5.23
N LEU A 142 13.11 -6.13 -4.14
CA LEU A 142 12.83 -4.70 -3.96
C LEU A 142 13.94 -3.79 -4.47
N GLY A 143 15.05 -4.33 -5.00
CA GLY A 143 16.24 -3.55 -5.36
C GLY A 143 17.00 -3.03 -4.14
N ASP A 144 16.86 -3.69 -2.99
CA ASP A 144 17.64 -3.39 -1.79
C ASP A 144 18.91 -4.25 -1.79
N THR A 145 19.84 -3.91 -2.67
CA THR A 145 21.14 -4.58 -2.82
C THR A 145 22.31 -3.64 -2.52
N GLY A 146 23.55 -4.16 -2.51
CA GLY A 146 24.74 -3.34 -2.28
C GLY A 146 24.66 -2.49 -1.00
N GLN A 147 24.68 -1.16 -1.14
CA GLN A 147 24.56 -0.24 0.01
C GLN A 147 23.17 -0.24 0.65
N ASN A 148 22.11 -0.59 -0.10
CA ASN A 148 20.75 -0.75 0.41
C ASN A 148 20.51 -2.10 1.08
N ALA A 149 21.48 -3.02 1.04
CA ALA A 149 21.24 -4.39 1.49
C ALA A 149 20.94 -4.44 3.00
N PRO A 150 20.12 -5.40 3.47
CA PRO A 150 19.65 -5.42 4.86
C PRO A 150 20.75 -5.51 5.91
N GLN A 151 21.95 -5.96 5.55
CA GLN A 151 23.11 -5.98 6.44
C GLN A 151 23.55 -4.57 6.88
N ASN A 152 23.21 -3.53 6.11
CA ASN A 152 23.52 -2.14 6.40
C ASN A 152 22.36 -1.41 7.11
N TRP A 153 21.23 -2.08 7.34
CA TRP A 153 20.06 -1.45 7.94
C TRP A 153 20.20 -1.26 9.46
N LEU A 154 19.77 -0.10 9.94
CA LEU A 154 19.68 0.28 11.34
C LEU A 154 18.64 -0.56 12.11
N PHE A 155 17.59 -1.01 11.44
CA PHE A 155 16.54 -1.86 11.99
C PHE A 155 15.93 -2.76 10.89
N GLY A 156 15.27 -3.85 11.32
CA GLY A 156 14.63 -4.79 10.39
C GLY A 156 15.60 -5.63 9.57
N ASN A 157 16.86 -5.74 10.00
CA ASN A 157 17.90 -6.57 9.39
C ASN A 157 17.78 -8.06 9.77
N PHE A 158 18.69 -8.91 9.26
CA PHE A 158 18.73 -10.35 9.52
C PHE A 158 19.20 -10.76 10.94
N GLY A 159 19.52 -9.81 11.83
CA GLY A 159 20.16 -10.07 13.12
C GLY A 159 19.20 -10.28 14.30
N GLY A 160 19.74 -10.62 15.49
CA GLY A 160 18.99 -10.86 16.74
C GLY A 160 18.24 -9.67 17.36
N GLY A 161 18.05 -8.58 16.60
CA GLY A 161 17.26 -7.40 16.94
C GLY A 161 15.89 -7.40 16.29
N ASN A 162 15.21 -8.57 16.24
CA ASN A 162 13.90 -8.71 15.62
C ASN A 162 12.92 -7.65 16.15
N VAL A 163 12.39 -6.85 15.23
CA VAL A 163 11.29 -5.94 15.53
C VAL A 163 10.02 -6.80 15.61
N HIS A 164 9.36 -6.77 16.76
CA HIS A 164 8.07 -7.42 17.01
C HIS A 164 6.89 -6.46 16.76
N ALA A 165 7.07 -5.17 17.03
CA ALA A 165 6.03 -4.17 16.81
C ALA A 165 6.61 -2.80 16.46
N VAL A 166 5.79 -1.98 15.82
CA VAL A 166 6.04 -0.55 15.63
C VAL A 166 4.95 0.21 16.37
N LEU A 167 5.36 1.00 17.38
CA LEU A 167 4.48 1.95 18.05
C LEU A 167 4.64 3.32 17.39
N THR A 168 3.55 3.84 16.83
CA THR A 168 3.49 5.17 16.21
C THR A 168 2.89 6.16 17.17
N LEU A 169 3.62 7.23 17.49
CA LEU A 169 3.08 8.41 18.16
C LEU A 169 3.15 9.59 17.20
N ALA A 170 2.09 10.37 17.09
CA ALA A 170 2.06 11.55 16.23
C ALA A 170 1.39 12.72 16.94
N ALA A 171 2.00 13.91 16.91
CA ALA A 171 1.52 15.07 17.64
C ALA A 171 1.69 16.38 16.85
N ASP A 172 0.79 17.33 17.06
CA ASP A 172 0.95 18.69 16.53
C ASP A 172 2.11 19.45 17.21
N GLN A 173 2.49 19.06 18.43
CA GLN A 173 3.47 19.77 19.24
C GLN A 173 4.64 18.88 19.68
N ALA A 174 5.87 19.26 19.29
CA ALA A 174 7.09 18.50 19.61
C ALA A 174 7.31 18.28 21.12
N HIS A 175 7.02 19.28 21.96
CA HIS A 175 7.25 19.17 23.40
C HIS A 175 6.28 18.18 24.07
N VAL A 176 5.02 18.12 23.61
CA VAL A 176 4.04 17.13 24.06
C VAL A 176 4.50 15.72 23.68
N LEU A 177 4.91 15.53 22.42
CA LEU A 177 5.44 14.25 21.95
C LEU A 177 6.65 13.80 22.80
N ARG A 178 7.61 14.69 23.02
CA ARG A 178 8.82 14.38 23.81
C ARG A 178 8.51 14.02 25.26
N ALA A 179 7.60 14.75 25.91
CA ALA A 179 7.18 14.43 27.28
C ALA A 179 6.54 13.04 27.34
N THR A 180 5.60 12.77 26.44
CA THR A 180 4.94 11.47 26.35
C THR A 180 5.89 10.31 26.06
N LEU A 181 6.92 10.51 25.23
CA LEU A 181 7.93 9.49 24.98
C LEU A 181 8.73 9.13 26.25
N GLY A 182 8.88 10.09 27.18
CA GLY A 182 9.44 9.81 28.50
C GLY A 182 8.61 8.78 29.27
N ASP A 183 7.29 8.94 29.29
CA ASP A 183 6.36 8.02 29.96
C ASP A 183 6.31 6.66 29.25
N VAL A 184 6.22 6.67 27.91
CA VAL A 184 6.24 5.44 27.09
C VAL A 184 7.50 4.61 27.36
N ARG A 185 8.69 5.22 27.40
CA ARG A 185 9.92 4.49 27.70
C ARG A 185 9.89 3.83 29.08
N GLN A 186 9.28 4.47 30.08
CA GLN A 186 9.10 3.86 31.40
C GLN A 186 8.10 2.69 31.37
N ASP A 187 6.99 2.82 30.63
CA ASP A 187 6.03 1.73 30.43
C ASP A 187 6.67 0.53 29.75
N LEU A 188 7.44 0.75 28.68
CA LEU A 188 8.16 -0.29 27.96
C LEU A 188 9.17 -1.00 28.87
N ALA A 189 9.96 -0.25 29.64
CA ALA A 189 10.91 -0.81 30.59
C ALA A 189 10.21 -1.67 31.66
N ARG A 190 9.08 -1.19 32.22
CA ARG A 190 8.27 -1.97 33.17
C ARG A 190 7.73 -3.25 32.55
N ALA A 191 7.39 -3.23 31.26
CA ALA A 191 6.84 -4.37 30.53
C ALA A 191 7.91 -5.35 29.99
N LYS A 192 9.21 -5.09 30.22
CA LYS A 192 10.34 -5.81 29.59
C LYS A 192 10.23 -5.82 28.05
N ILE A 193 9.91 -4.65 27.51
CA ILE A 193 9.93 -4.40 26.07
C ILE A 193 11.16 -3.55 25.76
N VAL A 194 12.00 -4.05 24.86
CA VAL A 194 13.22 -3.37 24.43
C VAL A 194 12.91 -2.51 23.22
N THR A 195 13.34 -1.25 23.28
CA THR A 195 13.39 -0.38 22.10
C THR A 195 14.60 -0.76 21.24
N VAL A 196 14.34 -1.33 20.06
CA VAL A 196 15.35 -1.68 19.06
C VAL A 196 15.88 -0.42 18.38
N TYR A 197 14.98 0.47 17.99
CA TYR A 197 15.30 1.71 17.32
C TYR A 197 14.18 2.74 17.56
N GLU A 198 14.52 4.02 17.47
CA GLU A 198 13.59 5.13 17.52
C GLU A 198 13.82 6.03 16.31
N GLN A 199 12.78 6.20 15.48
CA GLN A 199 12.82 7.10 14.34
C GLN A 199 11.97 8.32 14.61
N GLU A 200 12.63 9.47 14.74
CA GLU A 200 11.98 10.79 14.79
C GLU A 200 11.67 11.27 13.37
N GLY A 201 10.48 11.82 13.17
CA GLY A 201 10.05 12.47 11.94
C GLY A 201 9.40 13.82 12.26
N ALA A 202 9.65 14.81 11.41
CA ALA A 202 9.03 16.12 11.53
C ALA A 202 8.81 16.76 10.16
N THR A 203 7.70 17.48 10.02
CA THR A 203 7.50 18.40 8.90
C THR A 203 8.64 19.42 8.89
N LEU A 204 9.24 19.67 7.72
CA LEU A 204 10.28 20.70 7.61
C LEU A 204 9.72 22.09 7.93
N GLU A 205 10.56 22.95 8.50
CA GLU A 205 10.14 24.28 8.96
C GLU A 205 10.23 25.36 7.86
N GLY A 206 9.55 26.48 8.10
CA GLY A 206 9.61 27.68 7.26
C GLY A 206 9.19 27.43 5.80
N PRO A 207 9.96 27.92 4.81
CA PRO A 207 9.59 27.80 3.39
C PRO A 207 9.67 26.37 2.84
N ARG A 208 10.15 25.41 3.64
CA ARG A 208 10.20 23.98 3.29
C ARG A 208 9.01 23.19 3.84
N ARG A 209 8.07 23.82 4.56
CA ARG A 209 6.88 23.14 5.09
C ARG A 209 6.09 22.42 4.00
N GLY A 210 5.83 21.14 4.23
CA GLY A 210 5.14 20.25 3.29
C GLY A 210 5.95 19.88 2.04
N ARG A 211 7.28 20.02 2.09
CA ARG A 211 8.21 19.53 1.07
C ARG A 211 9.11 18.44 1.66
N GLU A 212 9.61 17.56 0.80
CA GLU A 212 10.69 16.63 1.14
C GLU A 212 12.08 17.29 0.97
N HIS A 213 13.17 16.57 1.24
CA HIS A 213 14.50 17.16 1.35
C HIS A 213 15.14 17.61 0.04
N PHE A 214 14.81 16.98 -1.10
CA PHE A 214 15.20 17.51 -2.42
C PHE A 214 14.50 18.84 -2.71
N GLY A 215 13.38 19.11 -2.05
CA GLY A 215 12.68 20.38 -2.02
C GLY A 215 11.38 20.39 -2.81
N PHE A 216 10.78 19.23 -3.08
CA PHE A 216 9.51 19.06 -3.78
C PHE A 216 8.35 18.94 -2.81
N LYS A 217 7.21 19.54 -3.17
CA LYS A 217 5.95 19.34 -2.46
C LYS A 217 5.58 17.84 -2.48
N ASP A 218 5.41 17.26 -1.30
CA ASP A 218 4.93 15.88 -1.14
C ASP A 218 3.48 15.88 -0.64
N GLY A 219 2.81 14.73 -0.74
CA GLY A 219 1.43 14.52 -0.30
C GLY A 219 0.37 15.17 -1.20
N VAL A 220 0.70 15.52 -2.45
CA VAL A 220 -0.24 16.15 -3.40
C VAL A 220 -1.25 15.14 -3.96
N SER A 221 -0.81 13.91 -4.27
CA SER A 221 -1.64 12.86 -4.86
C SER A 221 -1.77 11.71 -3.87
N GLU A 222 -2.84 11.72 -3.08
CA GLU A 222 -3.28 10.59 -2.26
C GLU A 222 -4.58 10.05 -2.85
N PRO A 223 -4.82 8.72 -2.83
CA PRO A 223 -6.11 8.18 -3.21
C PRO A 223 -7.20 8.63 -2.23
N ALA A 224 -8.38 8.96 -2.75
CA ALA A 224 -9.57 9.15 -1.93
C ALA A 224 -10.28 7.80 -1.73
N ILE A 225 -11.04 7.67 -0.65
CA ILE A 225 -11.63 6.41 -0.22
C ILE A 225 -13.15 6.52 -0.27
N LYS A 226 -13.80 5.59 -0.98
CA LYS A 226 -15.27 5.49 -0.96
C LYS A 226 -15.76 5.26 0.46
N TYR A 227 -16.90 5.86 0.79
CA TYR A 227 -17.53 5.81 2.11
C TYR A 227 -16.75 6.52 3.23
N LEU A 228 -15.66 7.21 2.91
CA LEU A 228 -14.95 8.11 3.81
C LEU A 228 -14.94 9.53 3.24
N ASP A 229 -14.59 9.66 1.97
CA ASP A 229 -14.47 10.94 1.26
C ASP A 229 -15.73 11.22 0.43
N GLU A 230 -16.07 12.49 0.29
CA GLU A 230 -17.29 12.90 -0.40
C GLU A 230 -17.11 12.80 -1.92
N PRO A 231 -18.00 12.12 -2.65
CA PRO A 231 -17.97 12.14 -4.12
C PRO A 231 -18.33 13.52 -4.64
N ASP A 232 -17.68 13.89 -5.75
CA ASP A 232 -18.06 15.08 -6.50
C ASP A 232 -19.48 14.93 -7.06
N PRO A 233 -20.37 15.93 -6.92
CA PRO A 233 -21.75 15.83 -7.39
C PRO A 233 -21.88 15.67 -8.91
N GLU A 234 -20.94 16.23 -9.69
CA GLU A 234 -20.95 16.20 -11.15
C GLU A 234 -20.14 15.03 -11.69
N GLN A 235 -19.07 14.63 -10.98
CA GLN A 235 -18.23 13.48 -11.36
C GLN A 235 -18.03 12.50 -10.19
N PRO A 236 -19.00 11.63 -9.89
CA PRO A 236 -19.00 10.80 -8.67
C PRO A 236 -17.86 9.78 -8.52
N LEU A 237 -17.03 9.60 -9.56
CA LEU A 237 -15.81 8.81 -9.49
C LEU A 237 -14.66 9.53 -8.78
N TYR A 238 -14.74 10.85 -8.65
CA TYR A 238 -13.70 11.69 -8.04
C TYR A 238 -14.17 12.26 -6.71
N GLU A 239 -13.20 12.62 -5.87
CA GLU A 239 -13.44 13.34 -4.63
C GLU A 239 -13.88 14.79 -4.91
N LYS A 240 -14.89 15.22 -4.16
CA LYS A 240 -15.44 16.59 -4.20
C LYS A 240 -14.37 17.62 -3.90
N GLY A 241 -14.20 18.57 -4.81
CA GLY A 241 -13.20 19.64 -4.66
C GLY A 241 -11.76 19.20 -4.94
N HIS A 242 -11.55 17.94 -5.37
CA HIS A 242 -10.24 17.39 -5.71
C HIS A 242 -10.24 16.68 -7.09
N PRO A 243 -10.44 17.42 -8.21
CA PRO A 243 -10.34 16.88 -9.57
C PRO A 243 -9.10 16.01 -9.82
N GLY A 244 -9.32 14.84 -10.40
CA GLY A 244 -8.26 13.87 -10.69
C GLY A 244 -7.88 12.96 -9.52
N THR A 245 -8.50 13.11 -8.35
CA THR A 245 -8.37 12.18 -7.22
C THR A 245 -9.53 11.17 -7.25
N LEU A 246 -9.24 9.94 -7.68
CA LEU A 246 -10.24 8.87 -7.76
C LEU A 246 -10.66 8.37 -6.37
N LEU A 247 -11.96 8.08 -6.24
CA LEU A 247 -12.53 7.37 -5.10
C LEU A 247 -12.37 5.87 -5.27
N ILE A 248 -11.58 5.26 -4.40
CA ILE A 248 -11.20 3.85 -4.45
C ILE A 248 -11.95 3.05 -3.38
N ASN A 249 -12.30 1.81 -3.72
CA ASN A 249 -12.90 0.88 -2.77
C ASN A 249 -11.96 0.63 -1.57
N PRO A 250 -12.46 0.73 -0.32
CA PRO A 250 -11.61 0.72 0.89
C PRO A 250 -10.88 -0.61 1.13
N GLY A 251 -11.33 -1.70 0.52
CA GLY A 251 -10.71 -3.03 0.57
C GLY A 251 -9.34 -3.12 -0.10
N GLU A 252 -8.94 -2.11 -0.88
CA GLU A 252 -7.55 -2.02 -1.33
C GLU A 252 -6.61 -1.55 -0.20
N PHE A 253 -7.14 -0.97 0.88
CA PHE A 253 -6.35 -0.48 2.00
C PHE A 253 -6.60 -1.26 3.30
N VAL A 254 -7.79 -1.83 3.47
CA VAL A 254 -8.22 -2.53 4.69
C VAL A 254 -8.74 -3.93 4.36
N VAL A 255 -8.18 -4.94 5.01
CA VAL A 255 -8.56 -6.34 4.84
C VAL A 255 -10.02 -6.56 5.24
N GLY A 256 -10.78 -7.23 4.38
CA GLY A 256 -12.16 -7.63 4.62
C GLY A 256 -13.23 -6.60 4.22
N LEU A 257 -12.82 -5.45 3.69
CA LEU A 257 -13.74 -4.52 3.05
C LEU A 257 -13.82 -4.78 1.54
N GLU A 258 -14.81 -4.17 0.88
CA GLU A 258 -15.02 -4.31 -0.56
C GLU A 258 -13.80 -3.83 -1.36
N ARG A 259 -13.39 -4.62 -2.36
CA ARG A 259 -12.24 -4.37 -3.25
C ARG A 259 -12.67 -3.89 -4.63
N GLU A 260 -11.75 -3.35 -5.41
CA GLU A 260 -11.98 -3.00 -6.82
C GLU A 260 -12.09 -4.24 -7.70
N ARG A 261 -11.26 -5.24 -7.38
CA ARG A 261 -11.34 -6.54 -8.03
C ARG A 261 -12.43 -7.38 -7.38
N PRO A 262 -13.16 -8.21 -8.15
CA PRO A 262 -14.19 -9.10 -7.62
C PRO A 262 -13.58 -10.34 -6.94
N HIS A 263 -12.42 -10.20 -6.30
CA HIS A 263 -11.72 -11.28 -5.61
C HIS A 263 -11.18 -10.70 -4.28
N PRO A 264 -11.98 -10.72 -3.21
CA PRO A 264 -11.47 -10.58 -1.87
C PRO A 264 -10.40 -11.64 -1.65
N LEU A 265 -9.24 -11.23 -1.14
CA LEU A 265 -8.21 -12.20 -0.76
C LEU A 265 -8.66 -12.91 0.52
N PRO A 266 -8.59 -14.24 0.57
CA PRO A 266 -8.85 -14.94 1.80
C PRO A 266 -7.76 -14.60 2.80
N TYR A 267 -8.17 -14.10 3.95
CA TYR A 267 -7.28 -13.71 5.03
C TYR A 267 -7.70 -14.39 6.34
N PRO A 268 -6.76 -14.63 7.26
CA PRO A 268 -7.11 -15.09 8.59
C PRO A 268 -8.08 -14.13 9.29
N GLU A 269 -8.91 -14.66 10.18
CA GLU A 269 -9.88 -13.86 10.93
C GLU A 269 -9.22 -12.74 11.75
N TRP A 270 -8.02 -12.96 12.28
CA TRP A 270 -7.26 -11.93 12.99
C TRP A 270 -6.85 -10.74 12.10
N ALA A 271 -6.85 -10.87 10.78
CA ALA A 271 -6.50 -9.77 9.87
C ALA A 271 -7.70 -8.88 9.51
N GLN A 272 -8.93 -9.25 9.88
CA GLN A 272 -10.11 -8.48 9.48
C GLN A 272 -10.09 -7.06 10.04
N LYS A 273 -10.44 -6.09 9.18
CA LYS A 273 -10.39 -4.65 9.45
C LYS A 273 -9.00 -4.10 9.83
N GLY A 274 -7.94 -4.84 9.53
CA GLY A 274 -6.57 -4.36 9.65
C GLY A 274 -5.96 -3.98 8.30
N SER A 275 -4.72 -3.50 8.33
CA SER A 275 -3.96 -3.13 7.13
C SER A 275 -2.49 -3.51 7.28
N PHE A 276 -1.84 -3.91 6.19
CA PHE A 276 -0.40 -4.06 6.20
C PHE A 276 0.24 -2.68 6.25
N GLN A 277 1.29 -2.53 7.05
CA GLN A 277 2.11 -1.33 7.14
C GLN A 277 3.50 -1.63 6.58
N VAL A 278 3.95 -0.78 5.68
CA VAL A 278 5.35 -0.74 5.25
C VAL A 278 5.99 0.48 5.90
N VAL A 279 7.14 0.28 6.54
CA VAL A 279 7.99 1.38 7.03
C VAL A 279 9.33 1.24 6.35
N ARG A 280 9.81 2.30 5.68
CA ARG A 280 11.17 2.39 5.12
C ARG A 280 11.83 3.68 5.55
N ARG A 281 13.04 3.58 6.08
CA ARG A 281 13.89 4.74 6.33
C ARG A 281 14.76 4.98 5.09
N LEU A 282 14.46 6.05 4.36
CA LEU A 282 15.08 6.40 3.10
C LEU A 282 15.96 7.63 3.30
N ALA A 283 17.28 7.47 3.34
CA ALA A 283 18.20 8.60 3.39
C ALA A 283 18.35 9.26 2.03
N GLN A 284 18.47 10.59 2.02
CA GLN A 284 18.50 11.39 0.80
C GLN A 284 19.80 12.19 0.71
N ASP A 285 20.58 11.93 -0.34
CA ASP A 285 21.77 12.72 -0.71
C ASP A 285 21.36 13.97 -1.48
N VAL A 286 20.89 14.99 -0.75
CA VAL A 286 20.44 16.26 -1.32
C VAL A 286 21.52 16.96 -2.15
N PRO A 287 22.77 17.18 -1.67
CA PRO A 287 23.78 17.84 -2.47
C PRO A 287 24.18 17.01 -3.70
N GLY A 288 24.33 15.69 -3.56
CA GLY A 288 24.66 14.80 -4.67
C GLY A 288 23.57 14.80 -5.75
N TRP A 289 22.30 14.77 -5.35
CA TRP A 289 21.17 14.80 -6.28
C TRP A 289 21.18 16.08 -7.14
N TRP A 290 21.27 17.26 -6.51
CA TRP A 290 21.29 18.52 -7.24
C TRP A 290 22.52 18.67 -8.15
N ALA A 291 23.68 18.17 -7.72
CA ALA A 291 24.89 18.14 -8.54
C ALA A 291 24.74 17.20 -9.75
N GLY A 292 24.20 16.00 -9.55
CA GLY A 292 23.96 15.01 -10.60
C GLY A 292 22.95 15.50 -11.64
N VAL A 293 21.86 16.15 -11.21
CA VAL A 293 20.90 16.77 -12.15
C VAL A 293 21.56 17.89 -12.95
N ALA A 294 22.39 18.73 -12.32
CA ALA A 294 23.09 19.80 -13.03
C ALA A 294 24.10 19.26 -14.06
N GLU A 295 24.74 18.13 -13.78
CA GLU A 295 25.62 17.44 -14.71
C GLU A 295 24.85 16.89 -15.92
N GLN A 296 23.74 16.17 -15.70
CA GLN A 296 22.95 15.62 -16.79
C GLN A 296 22.28 16.71 -17.65
N LEU A 297 21.98 17.88 -17.09
CA LEU A 297 21.52 19.02 -17.88
C LEU A 297 22.60 19.52 -18.87
N LYS A 298 23.89 19.46 -18.52
CA LYS A 298 24.97 19.83 -19.44
C LYS A 298 25.01 18.88 -20.63
N VAL A 299 24.87 17.57 -20.38
CA VAL A 299 24.77 16.53 -21.43
C VAL A 299 23.63 16.86 -22.40
N LEU A 300 22.45 17.19 -21.89
CA LEU A 300 21.31 17.57 -22.74
C LEU A 300 21.58 18.84 -23.56
N LYS A 301 22.22 19.86 -22.97
CA LYS A 301 22.54 21.10 -23.68
C LYS A 301 23.58 20.90 -24.79
N GLU A 302 24.61 20.08 -24.53
CA GLU A 302 25.62 19.71 -25.52
C GLU A 302 24.99 18.91 -26.69
N ALA A 303 24.06 18.00 -26.38
CA ALA A 303 23.30 17.25 -27.36
C ALA A 303 22.19 18.07 -28.05
N LYS A 304 21.98 19.35 -27.65
CA LYS A 304 20.87 20.20 -28.11
C LYS A 304 19.48 19.58 -27.89
N ALA A 305 19.35 18.76 -26.86
CA ALA A 305 18.14 18.01 -26.50
C ALA A 305 17.35 18.64 -25.34
N ALA A 306 17.69 19.87 -24.95
CA ALA A 306 16.97 20.69 -23.98
C ALA A 306 16.83 22.14 -24.47
N PRO A 307 15.76 22.86 -24.07
CA PRO A 307 15.61 24.28 -24.36
C PRO A 307 16.82 25.11 -23.87
N PRO A 308 17.24 26.18 -24.58
CA PRO A 308 18.37 27.03 -24.16
C PRO A 308 18.23 27.57 -22.73
N GLU A 309 17.01 27.92 -22.34
CA GLU A 309 16.63 28.45 -21.03
C GLU A 309 16.47 27.37 -19.95
N ALA A 310 16.59 26.08 -20.30
CA ALA A 310 16.45 24.99 -19.34
C ALA A 310 17.44 25.15 -18.18
N THR A 311 16.93 25.07 -16.96
CA THR A 311 17.68 25.16 -15.71
C THR A 311 17.76 23.80 -15.03
N THR A 312 18.59 23.68 -13.98
CA THR A 312 18.63 22.46 -13.16
C THR A 312 17.24 22.12 -12.60
N GLU A 313 16.49 23.14 -12.19
CA GLU A 313 15.09 23.02 -11.73
C GLU A 313 14.17 22.43 -12.81
N TRP A 314 14.37 22.79 -14.08
CA TRP A 314 13.56 22.27 -15.19
C TRP A 314 13.75 20.76 -15.43
N LEU A 315 14.99 20.28 -15.29
CA LEU A 315 15.28 18.84 -15.40
C LEU A 315 14.83 18.11 -14.13
N ALA A 316 15.15 18.66 -12.97
CA ALA A 316 14.71 18.18 -11.65
C ALA A 316 13.19 17.95 -11.59
N ALA A 317 12.39 18.90 -12.11
CA ALA A 317 10.94 18.77 -12.18
C ALA A 317 10.48 17.58 -13.04
N ARG A 318 11.23 17.21 -14.09
CA ARG A 318 10.94 16.07 -14.95
C ARG A 318 11.38 14.73 -14.37
N LEU A 319 12.43 14.70 -13.54
CA LEU A 319 12.75 13.50 -12.75
C LEU A 319 11.60 13.15 -11.81
N VAL A 320 11.00 14.15 -11.17
CA VAL A 320 9.89 13.94 -10.24
C VAL A 320 8.55 13.79 -10.99
N GLY A 321 8.30 14.60 -12.02
CA GLY A 321 7.01 14.76 -12.70
C GLY A 321 6.20 15.99 -12.23
N ARG A 322 6.74 16.75 -11.27
CA ARG A 322 6.18 18.00 -10.74
C ARG A 322 7.32 18.98 -10.46
N TRP A 323 7.03 20.27 -10.60
CA TRP A 323 7.89 21.33 -10.07
C TRP A 323 7.92 21.31 -8.54
N ARG A 324 8.90 21.98 -7.94
CA ARG A 324 9.07 22.01 -6.48
C ARG A 324 7.87 22.60 -5.74
N SER A 325 7.12 23.49 -6.37
CA SER A 325 5.86 24.02 -5.84
C SER A 325 4.76 22.95 -5.71
N GLY A 326 4.82 21.88 -6.51
CA GLY A 326 3.75 20.90 -6.68
C GLY A 326 3.04 21.00 -8.04
N THR A 327 3.26 22.06 -8.83
CA THR A 327 2.67 22.21 -10.16
C THR A 327 3.08 21.04 -11.08
N PRO A 328 2.13 20.36 -11.77
CA PRO A 328 2.44 19.22 -12.64
C PRO A 328 3.14 19.65 -13.92
N VAL A 329 4.24 18.97 -14.27
CA VAL A 329 4.97 19.19 -15.53
C VAL A 329 4.06 18.97 -16.74
N ALA A 330 3.16 17.99 -16.67
CA ALA A 330 2.18 17.71 -17.72
C ALA A 330 1.27 18.91 -18.08
N LYS A 331 1.05 19.87 -17.16
CA LYS A 331 0.25 21.07 -17.44
C LYS A 331 1.08 22.32 -17.68
N CYS A 332 2.19 22.44 -16.95
CA CYS A 332 3.05 23.61 -17.01
C CYS A 332 4.48 23.17 -17.37
N PRO A 333 4.74 22.75 -18.62
CA PRO A 333 6.02 22.14 -18.98
C PRO A 333 7.19 23.13 -19.05
N HIS A 334 6.91 24.42 -19.15
CA HIS A 334 7.92 25.47 -19.36
C HIS A 334 8.28 26.26 -18.10
N ALA A 335 7.39 26.33 -17.10
CA ALA A 335 7.61 27.14 -15.91
C ALA A 335 6.87 26.62 -14.67
N ASP A 336 7.44 26.88 -13.51
CA ASP A 336 6.76 26.73 -12.21
C ASP A 336 5.80 27.92 -12.02
N MET A 337 4.49 27.65 -11.98
CA MET A 337 3.45 28.68 -11.97
C MET A 337 3.05 29.14 -10.57
N SER A 338 3.80 28.74 -9.54
CA SER A 338 3.49 28.92 -8.11
C SER A 338 2.16 28.27 -7.70
N TYR A 339 2.26 27.27 -6.82
CA TYR A 339 1.14 26.48 -6.34
C TYR A 339 0.15 27.32 -5.52
N ASN A 340 -1.14 27.22 -5.85
CA ASN A 340 -2.22 27.64 -4.97
C ASN A 340 -2.71 26.40 -4.20
N ALA A 341 -2.73 26.44 -2.86
CA ALA A 341 -3.28 25.33 -2.07
C ALA A 341 -4.77 25.06 -2.40
N GLU A 342 -5.45 26.02 -3.02
CA GLU A 342 -6.83 25.92 -3.51
C GLU A 342 -6.94 25.61 -5.02
N SER A 343 -5.84 25.43 -5.77
CA SER A 343 -5.92 24.96 -7.17
C SER A 343 -6.21 23.46 -7.21
N SER A 344 -7.49 23.14 -6.98
CA SER A 344 -8.09 21.80 -7.04
C SER A 344 -7.75 21.02 -8.33
N GLY A 345 -7.40 21.71 -9.42
CA GLY A 345 -7.04 21.10 -10.70
C GLY A 345 -5.62 20.50 -10.81
N ASP A 346 -4.70 20.69 -9.86
CA ASP A 346 -3.29 20.27 -10.03
C ASP A 346 -3.05 18.76 -10.02
N ASN A 347 -4.05 17.98 -9.60
CA ASN A 347 -4.01 16.52 -9.65
C ASN A 347 -4.76 15.93 -10.86
N LEU A 348 -5.43 16.76 -11.67
CA LEU A 348 -6.11 16.34 -12.90
C LEU A 348 -5.10 16.17 -14.05
N ILE A 349 -4.29 15.11 -13.98
CA ILE A 349 -3.31 14.69 -14.99
C ILE A 349 -3.63 13.25 -15.42
N SER A 350 -3.44 12.93 -16.70
CA SER A 350 -3.76 11.60 -17.26
C SER A 350 -2.57 10.93 -17.96
N PHE A 351 -1.62 11.71 -18.51
CA PHE A 351 -0.52 11.26 -19.38
C PHE A 351 -0.95 10.59 -20.70
N ARG A 352 -2.24 10.53 -20.99
CA ARG A 352 -2.80 9.90 -22.19
C ARG A 352 -2.39 10.63 -23.49
N ASP A 353 -2.19 11.93 -23.38
CA ASP A 353 -1.76 12.85 -24.42
C ASP A 353 -0.23 12.89 -24.60
N ASP A 354 0.53 12.21 -23.74
CA ASP A 354 1.99 12.13 -23.79
C ASP A 354 2.48 10.66 -23.76
N PRO A 355 2.05 9.77 -24.68
CA PRO A 355 2.35 8.34 -24.62
C PRO A 355 3.85 8.02 -24.79
N GLU A 356 4.61 8.86 -25.49
CA GLU A 356 6.06 8.69 -25.63
C GLU A 356 6.87 9.35 -24.50
N GLY A 357 6.24 10.09 -23.59
CA GLY A 357 6.92 10.76 -22.47
C GLY A 357 7.82 11.92 -22.87
N LYS A 358 7.43 12.70 -23.89
CA LYS A 358 8.17 13.88 -24.35
C LYS A 358 8.03 15.07 -23.39
N VAL A 359 6.89 15.14 -22.68
CA VAL A 359 6.61 16.22 -21.72
C VAL A 359 6.96 15.77 -20.32
N THR A 360 6.34 14.68 -19.87
CA THR A 360 6.62 14.02 -18.60
C THR A 360 7.26 12.67 -18.90
N PRO A 361 8.59 12.53 -18.76
CA PRO A 361 9.31 11.32 -19.11
C PRO A 361 8.70 10.04 -18.54
N LEU A 362 8.77 8.93 -19.28
CA LEU A 362 8.21 7.64 -18.87
C LEU A 362 8.84 7.11 -17.57
N TRP A 363 10.09 7.49 -17.31
CA TRP A 363 10.85 7.18 -16.10
C TRP A 363 10.68 8.20 -14.96
N SER A 364 9.82 9.22 -15.12
CA SER A 364 9.52 10.18 -14.04
C SER A 364 8.94 9.45 -12.83
N HIS A 365 9.38 9.80 -11.62
CA HIS A 365 8.98 9.14 -10.38
C HIS A 365 7.45 9.01 -10.22
N LEU A 366 6.71 10.11 -10.45
CA LEU A 366 5.25 10.12 -10.36
C LEU A 366 4.57 9.26 -11.43
N ARG A 367 5.18 9.12 -12.60
CA ARG A 367 4.63 8.34 -13.71
C ARG A 367 4.96 6.85 -13.57
N LYS A 368 6.14 6.51 -13.05
CA LYS A 368 6.52 5.15 -12.64
C LYS A 368 5.59 4.62 -11.55
N THR A 369 5.36 5.40 -10.51
CA THR A 369 4.53 5.01 -9.35
C THR A 369 3.02 5.10 -9.62
N ASN A 370 2.60 5.88 -10.62
CA ASN A 370 1.23 5.94 -11.09
C ASN A 370 1.18 6.34 -12.59
N PRO A 371 1.07 5.37 -13.52
CA PRO A 371 1.10 5.65 -14.95
C PRO A 371 -0.21 6.29 -15.48
N ARG A 372 -1.28 6.27 -14.68
CA ARG A 372 -2.61 6.79 -15.00
C ARG A 372 -3.13 6.25 -16.34
N ASP A 373 -3.86 7.08 -17.09
CA ASP A 373 -4.37 6.76 -18.42
C ASP A 373 -3.26 6.73 -19.50
N GLY A 374 -2.02 7.04 -19.14
CA GLY A 374 -0.86 7.04 -20.04
C GLY A 374 -0.25 5.66 -20.26
N PHE A 375 -0.74 4.61 -19.58
CA PHE A 375 -0.31 3.24 -19.83
C PHE A 375 -1.01 2.67 -21.07
N LYS A 376 -0.22 2.15 -22.01
CA LYS A 376 -0.72 1.46 -23.21
C LYS A 376 -0.39 -0.02 -23.08
N ASP A 377 -1.42 -0.87 -22.99
CA ASP A 377 -1.23 -2.32 -22.88
C ASP A 377 -0.57 -2.83 -24.17
N PRO A 378 0.65 -3.40 -24.09
CA PRO A 378 1.39 -3.82 -25.28
C PRO A 378 0.68 -4.94 -26.05
N ARG A 379 -0.15 -5.75 -25.39
CA ARG A 379 -0.85 -6.90 -26.00
C ARG A 379 -2.01 -6.46 -26.89
N THR A 380 -2.65 -5.35 -26.53
CA THR A 380 -3.83 -4.83 -27.24
C THR A 380 -3.53 -3.54 -27.98
N SER A 381 -2.39 -2.91 -27.70
CA SER A 381 -2.04 -1.56 -28.14
C SER A 381 -3.08 -0.51 -27.75
N GLN A 382 -3.87 -0.75 -26.69
CA GLN A 382 -4.90 0.16 -26.20
C GLN A 382 -4.48 0.82 -24.89
N PHE A 383 -4.90 2.06 -24.70
CA PHE A 383 -4.77 2.73 -23.41
C PHE A 383 -5.61 2.02 -22.35
N VAL A 384 -5.04 1.88 -21.17
CA VAL A 384 -5.70 1.33 -19.99
C VAL A 384 -6.17 2.49 -19.12
N ASP A 385 -7.46 2.47 -18.79
CA ASP A 385 -8.08 3.47 -17.91
C ASP A 385 -7.49 3.43 -16.50
N ASP A 386 -7.27 4.59 -15.88
CA ASP A 386 -6.64 4.72 -14.56
C ASP A 386 -7.33 3.88 -13.47
N THR A 387 -8.66 3.71 -13.56
CA THR A 387 -9.41 2.87 -12.61
C THR A 387 -8.94 1.42 -12.58
N LYS A 388 -8.32 0.93 -13.66
CA LYS A 388 -7.74 -0.42 -13.73
C LYS A 388 -6.46 -0.56 -12.94
N PHE A 389 -5.89 0.52 -12.39
CA PHE A 389 -4.75 0.49 -11.49
C PHE A 389 -5.13 0.74 -10.03
N ASN A 390 -6.42 0.90 -9.70
CA ASN A 390 -6.85 1.17 -8.32
C ASN A 390 -6.36 0.11 -7.32
N HIS A 391 -6.26 -1.16 -7.73
CA HIS A 391 -5.72 -2.26 -6.91
C HIS A 391 -4.20 -2.19 -6.68
N ARG A 392 -3.50 -1.19 -7.24
CA ARG A 392 -2.07 -0.91 -7.01
C ARG A 392 -1.85 0.25 -6.04
N ARG A 393 -2.91 1.01 -5.71
CA ARG A 393 -2.83 2.26 -4.93
C ARG A 393 -2.39 1.98 -3.51
N LEU A 394 -1.80 2.96 -2.84
CA LEU A 394 -1.36 2.85 -1.44
C LEU A 394 -1.61 4.17 -0.71
N MET A 395 -1.98 4.10 0.57
CA MET A 395 -2.09 5.29 1.42
C MET A 395 -0.69 5.63 1.94
N ARG A 396 -0.16 6.82 1.68
CA ARG A 396 1.17 7.21 2.20
C ARG A 396 1.01 8.11 3.42
N ARG A 397 1.79 7.83 4.46
CA ARG A 397 1.86 8.59 5.72
C ARG A 397 3.32 8.93 6.07
N GLY A 398 4.14 9.09 5.04
CA GLY A 398 5.54 9.39 5.21
C GLY A 398 5.78 10.77 5.81
N ILE A 399 6.94 10.94 6.45
CA ILE A 399 7.34 12.19 7.08
C ILE A 399 8.86 12.39 6.94
N PRO A 400 9.37 13.61 6.68
CA PRO A 400 10.80 13.87 6.65
C PRO A 400 11.46 13.61 8.01
N TYR A 401 12.75 13.29 8.00
CA TYR A 401 13.61 13.30 9.19
C TYR A 401 14.90 14.05 8.92
N GLY A 402 15.52 14.57 9.98
CA GLY A 402 16.73 15.38 9.88
C GLY A 402 16.47 16.81 9.41
N LEU A 403 17.47 17.66 9.61
CA LEU A 403 17.38 19.08 9.27
C LEU A 403 17.63 19.31 7.76
N PRO A 404 16.99 20.34 7.17
CA PRO A 404 17.25 20.71 5.78
C PRO A 404 18.72 21.01 5.52
N PHE A 405 19.24 20.53 4.40
CA PHE A 405 20.62 20.79 3.98
C PHE A 405 20.93 22.29 3.94
N ASP A 406 22.02 22.67 4.59
CA ASP A 406 22.63 23.99 4.59
C ASP A 406 24.14 23.87 4.32
N PRO A 407 24.64 24.36 3.17
CA PRO A 407 26.05 24.26 2.82
C PRO A 407 26.96 25.10 3.73
N SER A 408 26.40 26.05 4.49
CA SER A 408 27.15 26.91 5.41
C SER A 408 27.29 26.31 6.82
N ALA A 409 26.57 25.23 7.11
CA ALA A 409 26.57 24.58 8.41
C ALA A 409 27.51 23.37 8.46
N SER A 410 28.18 23.17 9.59
CA SER A 410 29.21 22.14 9.71
C SER A 410 28.65 20.75 10.10
N ALA A 411 28.04 20.59 11.27
CA ALA A 411 27.72 19.26 11.82
C ALA A 411 26.22 18.90 11.85
N LEU A 412 25.32 19.86 12.03
CA LEU A 412 23.89 19.57 12.27
C LEU A 412 23.08 19.38 10.98
N ASN A 413 23.46 20.07 9.91
CA ASN A 413 22.76 20.03 8.63
C ASN A 413 23.68 20.28 7.41
N GLY A 414 24.98 20.07 7.56
CA GLY A 414 25.97 20.04 6.47
C GLY A 414 25.87 18.78 5.61
N PRO A 415 26.77 18.56 4.63
CA PRO A 415 26.64 17.49 3.63
C PRO A 415 26.40 16.09 4.23
N ASP A 416 27.18 15.72 5.25
CA ASP A 416 27.17 14.37 5.85
C ASP A 416 26.08 14.16 6.92
N ALA A 417 25.29 15.20 7.26
CA ALA A 417 24.27 15.06 8.30
C ALA A 417 23.09 14.18 7.83
N PRO A 418 22.60 13.24 8.67
CA PRO A 418 21.56 12.31 8.28
C PRO A 418 20.23 13.05 8.04
N ARG A 419 19.65 12.82 6.87
CA ARG A 419 18.35 13.36 6.47
C ARG A 419 17.68 12.45 5.47
N GLY A 420 16.36 12.55 5.39
CA GLY A 420 15.60 11.90 4.34
C GLY A 420 14.14 11.76 4.67
N LEU A 421 13.53 10.68 4.21
CA LEU A 421 12.12 10.39 4.37
C LEU A 421 11.92 9.09 5.16
N VAL A 422 11.07 9.14 6.17
CA VAL A 422 10.47 7.92 6.74
C VAL A 422 9.25 7.64 5.89
N PHE A 423 9.37 6.74 4.92
CA PHE A 423 8.24 6.29 4.12
C PHE A 423 7.38 5.34 4.95
N VAL A 424 6.09 5.65 5.07
CA VAL A 424 5.09 4.79 5.69
C VAL A 424 3.95 4.62 4.70
N SER A 425 3.52 3.38 4.45
CA SER A 425 2.33 3.12 3.64
C SER A 425 1.42 2.04 4.18
N TYR A 426 0.12 2.16 3.86
CA TYR A 426 -0.92 1.21 4.23
C TYR A 426 -1.61 0.64 2.99
N GLN A 427 -1.83 -0.68 3.02
CA GLN A 427 -2.41 -1.45 1.93
C GLN A 427 -2.98 -2.78 2.42
N ALA A 428 -3.95 -3.34 1.68
CA ALA A 428 -4.50 -4.66 1.97
C ALA A 428 -3.70 -5.81 1.32
N ASP A 429 -2.78 -5.52 0.41
CA ASP A 429 -1.96 -6.50 -0.30
C ASP A 429 -0.53 -5.96 -0.54
N LEU A 430 0.41 -6.39 0.31
CA LEU A 430 1.82 -6.00 0.20
C LEU A 430 2.42 -6.33 -1.18
N TYR A 431 2.11 -7.52 -1.69
CA TYR A 431 2.75 -8.06 -2.88
C TYR A 431 2.28 -7.35 -4.15
N ARG A 432 1.00 -7.01 -4.23
CA ARG A 432 0.40 -6.37 -5.42
C ARG A 432 0.40 -4.85 -5.38
N GLN A 433 0.66 -4.24 -4.24
CA GLN A 433 0.67 -2.78 -4.10
C GLN A 433 2.11 -2.31 -3.90
N PHE A 434 2.63 -2.35 -2.67
CA PHE A 434 3.96 -1.83 -2.37
C PHE A 434 5.08 -2.55 -3.16
N GLU A 435 5.16 -3.89 -3.08
CA GLU A 435 6.24 -4.63 -3.76
C GLU A 435 6.12 -4.50 -5.27
N PHE A 436 4.89 -4.51 -5.81
CA PHE A 436 4.65 -4.37 -7.25
C PHE A 436 5.11 -3.01 -7.77
N ILE A 437 4.76 -1.93 -7.08
CA ILE A 437 5.20 -0.58 -7.46
C ILE A 437 6.74 -0.50 -7.43
N GLN A 438 7.38 -1.01 -6.39
CA GLN A 438 8.84 -0.97 -6.30
C GLN A 438 9.50 -1.87 -7.37
N ARG A 439 9.15 -3.16 -7.41
CA ARG A 439 9.80 -4.17 -8.25
C ARG A 439 9.43 -4.03 -9.72
N ASP A 440 8.14 -3.99 -10.03
CA ASP A 440 7.62 -4.17 -11.39
C ASP A 440 7.44 -2.83 -12.12
N TRP A 441 7.44 -1.70 -11.41
CA TRP A 441 7.34 -0.38 -12.02
C TRP A 441 8.62 0.46 -11.85
N MET A 442 9.01 0.76 -10.61
CA MET A 442 10.14 1.65 -10.34
C MET A 442 11.49 1.04 -10.76
N ASN A 443 11.75 -0.20 -10.36
CA ASN A 443 13.02 -0.88 -10.64
C ASN A 443 13.08 -1.48 -12.05
N ASP A 444 11.93 -1.71 -12.68
CA ASP A 444 11.87 -2.26 -14.02
C ASP A 444 12.26 -1.19 -15.05
N GLU A 445 13.41 -1.34 -15.71
CA GLU A 445 13.89 -0.42 -16.73
C GLU A 445 13.00 -0.35 -17.97
N THR A 446 12.18 -1.38 -18.20
CA THR A 446 11.33 -1.44 -19.38
C THR A 446 9.97 -0.76 -19.16
N PHE A 447 9.43 -0.81 -17.94
CA PHE A 447 8.14 -0.20 -17.60
C PHE A 447 8.15 1.32 -17.84
N PRO A 448 7.09 1.93 -18.42
CA PRO A 448 5.77 1.38 -18.80
C PRO A 448 5.71 0.71 -20.18
N GLN A 449 6.86 0.53 -20.84
CA GLN A 449 7.02 -0.24 -22.08
C GLN A 449 7.34 -1.73 -21.76
N PRO A 450 7.45 -2.65 -22.75
CA PRO A 450 7.34 -4.09 -22.53
C PRO A 450 8.31 -4.67 -21.49
N ASN A 451 7.78 -5.33 -20.45
CA ASN A 451 8.56 -6.20 -19.58
C ASN A 451 8.58 -7.63 -20.15
N PRO A 452 9.74 -8.14 -20.62
CA PRO A 452 9.88 -9.47 -21.21
C PRO A 452 9.64 -10.63 -20.22
N ASN A 453 9.55 -10.37 -18.91
CA ASN A 453 9.51 -11.39 -17.86
C ASN A 453 8.12 -11.61 -17.24
N THR A 454 7.08 -10.93 -17.72
CA THR A 454 5.74 -11.04 -17.10
C THR A 454 4.84 -12.08 -17.77
N HIS A 455 5.13 -12.54 -18.98
CA HIS A 455 4.28 -13.50 -19.71
C HIS A 455 5.09 -14.40 -20.65
N HIS A 456 4.51 -15.54 -21.03
CA HIS A 456 5.12 -16.65 -21.80
C HIS A 456 5.67 -16.30 -23.20
N GLU A 457 5.75 -15.02 -23.57
CA GLU A 457 6.26 -14.54 -24.85
C GLU A 457 7.35 -13.50 -24.59
N GLN A 458 8.57 -13.77 -25.06
CA GLN A 458 9.65 -12.79 -25.08
C GLN A 458 9.27 -11.66 -26.04
N ILE A 459 8.89 -10.51 -25.50
CA ILE A 459 8.71 -9.28 -26.28
C ILE A 459 10.02 -8.50 -26.19
N ASP A 460 10.61 -8.17 -27.34
CA ASP A 460 11.77 -7.27 -27.42
C ASP A 460 11.40 -5.93 -26.76
N PRO A 461 12.12 -5.47 -25.71
CA PRO A 461 11.84 -4.18 -25.06
C PRO A 461 12.05 -2.97 -25.99
N GLY A 462 12.54 -3.21 -27.22
CA GLY A 462 12.96 -2.20 -28.15
C GLY A 462 14.40 -1.77 -27.87
N PRO A 463 14.99 -0.95 -28.76
CA PRO A 463 16.42 -0.60 -28.67
C PRO A 463 16.76 0.29 -27.46
N HIS A 464 15.77 0.94 -26.85
CA HIS A 464 15.97 1.96 -25.80
C HIS A 464 14.92 1.83 -24.68
N PRO A 465 15.18 1.06 -23.60
CA PRO A 465 14.29 1.01 -22.45
C PRO A 465 14.15 2.41 -21.82
N ALA A 466 13.02 2.66 -21.14
CA ALA A 466 12.80 3.95 -20.46
C ALA A 466 13.87 4.22 -19.39
N GLY A 467 14.30 3.16 -18.69
CA GLY A 467 15.16 3.20 -17.52
C GLY A 467 14.38 3.08 -16.21
N ALA A 468 15.06 2.67 -15.14
CA ALA A 468 14.49 2.64 -13.80
C ALA A 468 14.25 4.06 -13.25
N ASP A 469 13.49 4.17 -12.18
CA ASP A 469 13.22 5.43 -11.46
C ASP A 469 14.53 6.10 -10.97
N PRO A 470 14.90 7.28 -11.50
CA PRO A 470 16.17 7.92 -11.14
C PRO A 470 16.11 8.75 -9.85
N VAL A 471 14.95 8.82 -9.18
CA VAL A 471 14.77 9.56 -7.92
C VAL A 471 14.95 8.61 -6.75
N ALA A 472 14.23 7.48 -6.76
CA ALA A 472 14.15 6.56 -5.64
C ALA A 472 14.63 5.14 -5.96
N GLY A 473 15.18 4.90 -7.15
CA GLY A 473 15.82 3.64 -7.55
C GLY A 473 17.33 3.60 -7.30
N GLU A 474 17.95 2.49 -7.71
CA GLU A 474 19.42 2.34 -7.78
C GLU A 474 20.02 3.18 -8.94
N GLU A 475 21.34 3.09 -9.16
CA GLU A 475 21.98 3.71 -10.32
C GLU A 475 21.32 3.23 -11.62
N THR A 476 20.99 4.17 -12.51
CA THR A 476 20.23 3.90 -13.73
C THR A 476 20.67 4.76 -14.91
N VAL A 477 20.48 4.26 -16.12
CA VAL A 477 20.56 5.04 -17.35
C VAL A 477 19.15 5.15 -17.92
N VAL A 478 18.71 6.38 -18.15
CA VAL A 478 17.38 6.66 -18.69
C VAL A 478 17.46 7.19 -20.12
N SER A 479 16.44 6.86 -20.91
CA SER A 479 16.32 7.32 -22.30
C SER A 479 15.58 8.66 -22.35
N TRP A 480 16.29 9.74 -22.66
CA TRP A 480 15.70 11.07 -22.84
C TRP A 480 15.15 11.24 -24.26
N VAL A 481 13.82 11.29 -24.37
CA VAL A 481 13.12 11.57 -25.64
C VAL A 481 12.77 13.06 -25.69
N HIS A 482 13.06 13.71 -26.83
CA HIS A 482 12.76 15.13 -27.04
C HIS A 482 12.08 15.34 -28.39
N GLU A 483 11.43 16.50 -28.55
CA GLU A 483 10.81 16.87 -29.82
C GLU A 483 11.86 17.02 -30.93
N GLY A 484 11.59 16.45 -32.11
CA GLY A 484 12.43 16.59 -33.30
C GLY A 484 13.49 15.50 -33.50
N SER A 485 13.62 14.53 -32.58
CA SER A 485 14.51 13.36 -32.73
C SER A 485 13.79 12.06 -32.39
N SER A 486 14.05 11.00 -33.17
CA SER A 486 13.68 9.62 -32.83
C SER A 486 14.73 8.90 -31.97
N GLU A 487 15.96 9.41 -31.95
CA GLU A 487 17.07 8.86 -31.17
C GLU A 487 17.09 9.50 -29.78
N PRO A 488 16.98 8.71 -28.70
CA PRO A 488 17.02 9.22 -27.34
C PRO A 488 18.45 9.56 -26.90
N VAL A 489 18.58 10.55 -26.02
CA VAL A 489 19.86 10.88 -25.37
C VAL A 489 19.97 10.09 -24.05
N PRO A 490 21.01 9.28 -23.83
CA PRO A 490 21.18 8.57 -22.57
C PRO A 490 21.59 9.54 -21.46
N LEU A 491 20.88 9.52 -20.34
CA LEU A 491 21.26 10.24 -19.12
C LEU A 491 21.57 9.24 -18.01
N LYS A 492 22.69 9.44 -17.33
CA LYS A 492 23.13 8.57 -16.23
C LYS A 492 22.86 9.23 -14.89
N PHE A 493 22.12 8.56 -14.02
CA PHE A 493 21.85 9.00 -12.66
C PHE A 493 22.42 8.01 -11.66
N ALA A 494 23.18 8.53 -10.68
CA ALA A 494 23.63 7.75 -9.54
C ALA A 494 22.47 7.48 -8.57
N GLN A 495 22.71 6.63 -7.58
CA GLN A 495 21.76 6.42 -6.49
C GLN A 495 21.79 7.59 -5.50
N PHE A 496 20.65 8.27 -5.32
CA PHE A 496 20.53 9.42 -4.40
C PHE A 496 19.66 9.14 -3.16
N VAL A 497 18.94 8.01 -3.17
CA VAL A 497 18.12 7.55 -2.05
C VAL A 497 18.62 6.20 -1.60
N ARG A 498 18.96 6.08 -0.31
CA ARG A 498 19.47 4.83 0.29
C ARG A 498 18.51 4.28 1.34
N THR A 499 18.23 2.98 1.26
CA THR A 499 17.46 2.27 2.26
C THR A 499 18.34 1.96 3.48
N GLU A 500 17.96 2.47 4.65
CA GLU A 500 18.68 2.26 5.92
C GLU A 500 17.86 1.48 6.95
N GLY A 501 16.69 0.98 6.57
CA GLY A 501 15.86 0.14 7.43
C GLY A 501 14.49 -0.06 6.82
N ALA A 502 13.94 -1.26 6.97
CA ALA A 502 12.59 -1.57 6.51
C ALA A 502 11.89 -2.56 7.45
N VAL A 503 10.57 -2.39 7.61
CA VAL A 503 9.70 -3.31 8.36
C VAL A 503 8.40 -3.51 7.58
N TYR A 504 7.97 -4.76 7.48
CA TYR A 504 6.58 -5.12 7.19
C TYR A 504 5.90 -5.48 8.50
N ALA A 505 4.87 -4.73 8.84
CA ALA A 505 4.04 -4.97 10.00
C ALA A 505 2.57 -5.06 9.57
N PHE A 506 1.70 -5.47 10.49
CA PHE A 506 0.26 -5.46 10.31
C PHE A 506 -0.36 -4.63 11.42
N MET A 507 -1.20 -3.66 11.05
CA MET A 507 -1.94 -2.79 11.95
C MET A 507 -3.34 -3.39 12.15
N PRO A 508 -3.56 -4.18 13.23
CA PRO A 508 -4.82 -4.89 13.46
C PRO A 508 -5.96 -3.95 13.82
N SER A 509 -7.19 -4.46 13.74
CA SER A 509 -8.36 -3.77 14.29
C SER A 509 -8.35 -3.72 15.82
N ILE A 510 -9.12 -2.81 16.40
CA ILE A 510 -9.24 -2.63 17.85
C ILE A 510 -9.68 -3.94 18.52
N SER A 511 -10.68 -4.63 18.00
CA SER A 511 -11.12 -5.92 18.55
C SER A 511 -10.02 -6.99 18.51
N VAL A 512 -9.18 -7.00 17.47
CA VAL A 512 -8.06 -7.95 17.38
C VAL A 512 -6.97 -7.59 18.39
N ILE A 513 -6.71 -6.31 18.65
CA ILE A 513 -5.79 -5.88 19.72
C ILE A 513 -6.26 -6.41 21.08
N ASP A 514 -7.57 -6.32 21.36
CA ASP A 514 -8.16 -6.87 22.60
C ASP A 514 -7.90 -8.40 22.68
N GLN A 515 -8.07 -9.14 21.58
CA GLN A 515 -7.77 -10.58 21.54
C GLN A 515 -6.28 -10.89 21.75
N LEU A 516 -5.38 -10.16 21.06
CA LEU A 516 -3.93 -10.33 21.20
C LEU A 516 -3.46 -10.08 22.63
N ALA A 517 -4.04 -9.07 23.29
CA ALA A 517 -3.76 -8.74 24.67
C ALA A 517 -4.23 -9.85 25.65
N GLU A 518 -5.16 -10.71 25.24
CA GLU A 518 -5.56 -11.92 25.95
C GLU A 518 -4.79 -13.17 25.52
N GLY A 519 -3.88 -13.06 24.54
CA GLY A 519 -3.17 -14.19 23.97
C GLY A 519 -4.00 -15.04 23.02
N ARG A 520 -5.14 -14.53 22.54
CA ARG A 520 -6.03 -15.20 21.60
C ARG A 520 -5.75 -14.72 20.18
N MET A 521 -5.82 -15.66 19.24
CA MET A 521 -5.74 -15.38 17.81
C MET A 521 -6.45 -16.49 17.05
N ASN A 522 -7.40 -16.12 16.20
CA ASN A 522 -8.11 -17.05 15.34
C ASN A 522 -7.48 -17.01 13.94
N THR A 523 -6.89 -18.14 13.54
CA THR A 523 -6.21 -18.31 12.25
C THR A 523 -7.06 -19.02 11.21
N ASN A 524 -8.37 -19.17 11.46
CA ASN A 524 -9.30 -19.62 10.42
C ASN A 524 -9.31 -18.62 9.27
N MET A 525 -9.38 -19.11 8.05
CA MET A 525 -9.37 -18.28 6.86
C MET A 525 -10.79 -17.85 6.50
N VAL A 526 -11.02 -16.56 6.36
CA VAL A 526 -12.32 -15.98 6.01
C VAL A 526 -12.32 -15.64 4.53
N VAL A 527 -13.33 -16.15 3.83
CA VAL A 527 -13.66 -15.85 2.44
C VAL A 527 -14.90 -14.97 2.42
N HIS A 528 -14.75 -13.77 1.88
CA HIS A 528 -15.80 -12.75 1.83
C HIS A 528 -16.72 -12.94 0.63
N GLY A 529 -17.90 -12.34 0.69
CA GLY A 529 -18.82 -12.31 -0.43
C GLY A 529 -18.20 -11.71 -1.69
N ASN A 530 -18.69 -12.13 -2.85
CA ASN A 530 -18.13 -11.82 -4.16
C ASN A 530 -16.71 -12.36 -4.38
N THR A 531 -16.30 -13.44 -3.71
CA THR A 531 -15.07 -14.15 -4.04
C THR A 531 -15.33 -15.16 -5.15
N VAL A 532 -14.44 -15.25 -6.12
CA VAL A 532 -14.41 -16.32 -7.11
C VAL A 532 -13.10 -17.07 -7.02
N PHE A 533 -13.18 -18.37 -7.28
CA PHE A 533 -12.08 -19.31 -7.35
C PHE A 533 -11.95 -19.78 -8.80
N THR A 534 -10.77 -19.63 -9.38
CA THR A 534 -10.45 -20.15 -10.72
C THR A 534 -9.29 -21.13 -10.67
N SER A 535 -9.21 -22.01 -11.68
CA SER A 535 -8.04 -22.88 -11.87
C SER A 535 -6.86 -22.15 -12.52
N ASP A 536 -7.18 -21.13 -13.32
CA ASP A 536 -6.24 -20.34 -14.11
C ASP A 536 -6.39 -18.88 -13.63
N SER A 537 -5.45 -18.39 -12.83
CA SER A 537 -5.37 -16.95 -12.54
C SER A 537 -4.61 -16.25 -13.63
N PHE A 538 -5.09 -15.08 -14.03
CA PHE A 538 -4.52 -14.28 -15.11
C PHE A 538 -3.06 -13.85 -14.89
N ASP A 539 -2.54 -13.94 -13.65
CA ASP A 539 -1.18 -13.55 -13.29
C ASP A 539 -0.36 -14.66 -12.60
N ASN A 540 -0.80 -15.92 -12.62
CA ASN A 540 -0.13 -17.08 -12.01
C ASN A 540 0.25 -16.95 -10.51
N THR A 541 -0.13 -15.86 -9.84
CA THR A 541 0.17 -15.60 -8.42
C THR A 541 -1.02 -15.91 -7.51
N GLU A 542 -2.22 -16.03 -8.10
CA GLU A 542 -3.48 -16.34 -7.44
C GLU A 542 -3.97 -17.73 -7.86
N ARG A 543 -3.26 -18.81 -7.53
CA ARG A 543 -4.06 -20.02 -7.31
C ARG A 543 -4.99 -19.66 -6.15
N ASP A 544 -6.28 -19.47 -6.42
CA ASP A 544 -7.32 -19.12 -5.45
C ASP A 544 -7.50 -20.31 -4.49
N THR A 545 -6.49 -20.51 -3.68
CA THR A 545 -6.34 -21.61 -2.76
C THR A 545 -6.35 -21.00 -1.38
N VAL A 546 -7.39 -21.32 -0.63
CA VAL A 546 -7.51 -20.90 0.76
C VAL A 546 -6.89 -22.00 1.61
N ASP A 547 -5.68 -21.79 2.11
CA ASP A 547 -4.99 -22.74 2.97
C ASP A 547 -5.09 -22.35 4.45
N SER A 548 -5.73 -23.20 5.25
CA SER A 548 -5.79 -23.05 6.72
C SER A 548 -4.59 -23.67 7.45
N GLY A 549 -3.66 -24.31 6.72
CA GLY A 549 -2.58 -25.16 7.26
C GLY A 549 -3.00 -26.60 7.54
N THR A 550 -4.30 -26.85 7.66
CA THR A 550 -4.87 -28.21 7.82
C THR A 550 -5.52 -28.68 6.53
N VAL A 551 -6.34 -27.81 5.92
CA VAL A 551 -6.98 -28.06 4.63
C VAL A 551 -6.87 -26.86 3.69
N ARG A 552 -6.87 -27.18 2.40
CA ARG A 552 -6.99 -26.24 1.29
C ARG A 552 -8.34 -26.36 0.60
N LEU A 553 -9.00 -25.23 0.42
CA LEU A 553 -10.15 -25.08 -0.47
C LEU A 553 -9.66 -24.46 -1.79
N PHE A 554 -9.90 -25.11 -2.92
CA PHE A 554 -9.53 -24.59 -4.24
C PHE A 554 -10.35 -25.24 -5.36
N LEU A 555 -10.38 -24.60 -6.53
CA LEU A 555 -10.95 -25.15 -7.75
C LEU A 555 -9.86 -25.84 -8.59
N THR A 556 -10.05 -27.11 -8.92
CA THR A 556 -9.12 -27.87 -9.78
C THR A 556 -9.21 -27.45 -11.25
N GLU A 557 -8.18 -27.74 -12.05
CA GLU A 557 -8.20 -27.54 -13.52
C GLU A 557 -9.33 -28.30 -14.23
N GLY A 558 -9.77 -29.42 -13.66
CA GLY A 558 -10.94 -30.18 -14.14
C GLY A 558 -12.28 -29.52 -13.81
N GLY A 559 -12.29 -28.42 -13.06
CA GLY A 559 -13.48 -27.70 -12.65
C GLY A 559 -14.22 -28.33 -11.47
N ASP A 560 -13.53 -29.13 -10.65
CA ASP A 560 -14.04 -29.65 -9.38
C ASP A 560 -13.60 -28.79 -8.21
N LEU A 561 -14.55 -28.31 -7.39
CA LEU A 561 -14.25 -27.57 -6.16
C LEU A 561 -13.98 -28.58 -5.04
N GLN A 562 -12.79 -28.52 -4.44
CA GLN A 562 -12.33 -29.52 -3.50
C GLN A 562 -11.82 -28.93 -2.19
N VAL A 563 -11.99 -29.72 -1.12
CA VAL A 563 -11.25 -29.57 0.13
C VAL A 563 -10.27 -30.71 0.25
N VAL A 564 -8.98 -30.40 0.31
CA VAL A 564 -7.90 -31.40 0.43
C VAL A 564 -7.09 -31.14 1.68
N ASP A 565 -6.46 -32.19 2.20
CA ASP A 565 -5.44 -32.08 3.24
C ASP A 565 -4.23 -31.27 2.75
N SER A 566 -3.79 -30.29 3.54
CA SER A 566 -2.69 -29.41 3.15
C SER A 566 -1.34 -30.13 3.09
N LYS A 567 -1.14 -31.23 3.83
CA LYS A 567 0.14 -31.95 3.91
C LYS A 567 0.29 -33.01 2.83
N ASN A 568 -0.76 -33.78 2.54
CA ASN A 568 -0.66 -34.95 1.65
C ASN A 568 -1.57 -34.89 0.42
N ASN A 569 -2.27 -33.78 0.19
CA ASN A 569 -3.21 -33.58 -0.94
C ASN A 569 -4.40 -34.57 -0.97
N LYS A 570 -4.66 -35.33 0.10
CA LYS A 570 -5.79 -36.26 0.14
C LYS A 570 -7.10 -35.48 0.11
N VAL A 571 -7.98 -35.80 -0.83
CA VAL A 571 -9.32 -35.23 -0.93
C VAL A 571 -10.15 -35.60 0.30
N ARG A 572 -10.66 -34.59 1.00
CA ARG A 572 -11.57 -34.74 2.16
C ARG A 572 -13.03 -34.49 1.78
N TRP A 573 -13.25 -33.58 0.84
CA TRP A 573 -14.56 -33.28 0.26
C TRP A 573 -14.41 -32.81 -1.20
N SER A 574 -15.41 -33.10 -2.02
CA SER A 574 -15.47 -32.71 -3.42
C SER A 574 -16.92 -32.34 -3.76
N ALA A 575 -17.09 -31.25 -4.53
CA ALA A 575 -18.37 -30.85 -5.10
C ALA A 575 -18.86 -31.83 -6.17
N LYS A 576 -17.97 -32.72 -6.65
CA LYS A 576 -18.17 -33.67 -7.75
C LYS A 576 -18.59 -32.97 -9.04
N THR A 577 -18.00 -31.80 -9.31
CA THR A 577 -18.27 -31.02 -10.51
C THR A 577 -17.23 -31.33 -11.58
N ALA A 578 -17.68 -31.76 -12.75
CA ALA A 578 -16.83 -31.98 -13.93
C ALA A 578 -16.98 -30.80 -14.91
N ALA A 579 -16.82 -29.58 -14.39
CA ALA A 579 -17.11 -28.35 -15.13
C ALA A 579 -16.11 -28.09 -16.27
N GLY A 580 -14.96 -28.78 -16.25
CA GLY A 580 -13.90 -28.63 -17.23
C GLY A 580 -13.02 -27.40 -16.99
N PRO A 581 -12.06 -27.14 -17.89
CA PRO A 581 -11.18 -25.98 -17.78
C PRO A 581 -11.98 -24.68 -17.87
N LYS A 582 -11.52 -23.63 -17.18
CA LYS A 582 -12.19 -22.31 -17.05
C LYS A 582 -13.48 -22.29 -16.23
N ALA A 583 -13.78 -23.35 -15.50
CA ALA A 583 -14.83 -23.31 -14.50
C ALA A 583 -14.55 -22.23 -13.44
N GLN A 584 -15.61 -21.76 -12.80
CA GLN A 584 -15.53 -20.78 -11.72
C GLN A 584 -16.38 -21.27 -10.54
N ALA A 585 -15.81 -21.25 -9.34
CA ALA A 585 -16.56 -21.39 -8.12
C ALA A 585 -16.71 -20.01 -7.46
N TRP A 586 -17.90 -19.69 -6.97
CA TRP A 586 -18.22 -18.39 -6.41
C TRP A 586 -18.70 -18.55 -4.97
N PHE A 587 -18.25 -17.65 -4.10
CA PHE A 587 -18.93 -17.35 -2.85
C PHE A 587 -19.57 -15.97 -2.95
N LYS A 588 -20.90 -15.93 -3.12
CA LYS A 588 -21.67 -14.70 -3.35
C LYS A 588 -23.05 -14.80 -2.74
N ASP A 589 -23.52 -13.71 -2.12
CA ASP A 589 -24.83 -13.64 -1.43
C ASP A 589 -25.03 -14.78 -0.39
N GLY A 590 -23.93 -15.14 0.27
CA GLY A 590 -23.89 -16.24 1.24
C GLY A 590 -23.95 -17.65 0.66
N GLU A 591 -23.87 -17.80 -0.66
CA GLU A 591 -23.90 -19.08 -1.35
C GLU A 591 -22.55 -19.45 -1.94
N LEU A 592 -22.10 -20.68 -1.72
CA LEU A 592 -20.97 -21.29 -2.41
C LEU A 592 -21.51 -22.14 -3.58
N PHE A 593 -21.13 -21.83 -4.81
CA PHE A 593 -21.63 -22.55 -5.99
C PHE A 593 -20.56 -22.65 -7.10
N VAL A 594 -20.70 -23.64 -7.97
CA VAL A 594 -19.84 -23.82 -9.16
C VAL A 594 -20.69 -23.63 -10.41
N ILE A 595 -20.25 -22.78 -11.35
CA ILE A 595 -20.97 -22.56 -12.62
C ILE A 595 -20.36 -23.36 -13.77
N ASP A 596 -21.23 -23.80 -14.69
CA ASP A 596 -20.80 -24.41 -15.95
C ASP A 596 -20.23 -23.32 -16.89
N PRO A 597 -18.97 -23.42 -17.34
CA PRO A 597 -18.39 -22.42 -18.24
C PRO A 597 -19.12 -22.32 -19.59
N LYS A 598 -19.87 -23.36 -20.00
CA LYS A 598 -20.69 -23.37 -21.23
C LYS A 598 -22.08 -22.79 -21.02
N ASN A 599 -22.56 -22.74 -19.78
CA ASN A 599 -23.87 -22.18 -19.43
C ASN A 599 -23.81 -21.53 -18.04
N LYS A 600 -23.61 -20.20 -18.03
CA LYS A 600 -23.43 -19.43 -16.79
C LYS A 600 -24.65 -19.45 -15.86
N ASP A 601 -25.84 -19.79 -16.38
CA ASP A 601 -27.06 -19.89 -15.58
C ASP A 601 -27.19 -21.25 -14.89
N LYS A 602 -26.36 -22.23 -15.27
CA LYS A 602 -26.37 -23.57 -14.70
C LYS A 602 -25.33 -23.69 -13.59
N LYS A 603 -25.81 -23.79 -12.34
CA LYS A 603 -25.01 -24.20 -11.18
C LYS A 603 -24.83 -25.72 -11.16
N LEU A 604 -23.59 -26.18 -11.25
CA LEU A 604 -23.22 -27.59 -11.14
C LEU A 604 -23.14 -28.06 -9.68
N PHE A 605 -22.90 -27.12 -8.77
CA PHE A 605 -22.97 -27.29 -7.33
C PHE A 605 -23.56 -26.04 -6.69
N SER A 606 -24.29 -26.19 -5.59
CA SER A 606 -24.81 -25.11 -4.75
C SER A 606 -24.84 -25.57 -3.30
N SER A 607 -24.42 -24.69 -2.39
CA SER A 607 -24.59 -24.89 -0.94
C SER A 607 -26.04 -24.75 -0.47
N GLY A 608 -26.92 -24.18 -1.30
CA GLY A 608 -28.34 -23.94 -0.95
C GLY A 608 -28.54 -22.80 0.06
N THR A 609 -27.58 -21.88 0.17
CA THR A 609 -27.55 -20.83 1.22
C THR A 609 -27.71 -19.40 0.69
N ALA A 610 -28.23 -19.23 -0.53
CA ALA A 610 -28.50 -17.91 -1.13
C ALA A 610 -29.43 -17.04 -0.27
N GLY A 611 -29.38 -15.71 -0.46
CA GLY A 611 -30.18 -14.74 0.29
C GLY A 611 -29.60 -14.41 1.67
N ASN A 612 -28.33 -14.73 1.90
CA ASN A 612 -27.62 -14.43 3.16
C ASN A 612 -26.39 -13.57 2.86
N PRO A 613 -26.54 -12.30 2.45
CA PRO A 613 -25.44 -11.47 1.96
C PRO A 613 -24.34 -11.22 3.01
N GLU A 614 -24.69 -11.26 4.30
CA GLU A 614 -23.78 -11.12 5.43
C GLU A 614 -23.07 -12.42 5.83
N ALA A 615 -23.33 -13.54 5.14
CA ALA A 615 -22.71 -14.80 5.47
C ALA A 615 -21.25 -14.86 5.02
N GLN A 616 -20.44 -15.55 5.81
CA GLN A 616 -19.01 -15.73 5.57
C GLN A 616 -18.70 -17.20 5.37
N LEU A 617 -17.86 -17.51 4.37
CA LEU A 617 -17.30 -18.84 4.18
C LEU A 617 -15.99 -18.91 4.94
N VAL A 618 -15.85 -19.89 5.82
CA VAL A 618 -14.70 -20.03 6.73
C VAL A 618 -14.05 -21.39 6.49
N VAL A 619 -12.76 -21.36 6.14
CA VAL A 619 -11.90 -22.56 6.05
C VAL A 619 -11.18 -22.70 7.38
N GLN A 620 -11.58 -23.71 8.14
CA GLN A 620 -11.23 -23.86 9.55
C GLN A 620 -9.97 -24.70 9.74
N THR A 621 -9.22 -24.37 10.79
CA THR A 621 -8.00 -25.07 11.19
C THR A 621 -8.24 -26.50 11.70
N ASP A 622 -9.50 -26.88 11.98
CA ASP A 622 -9.90 -28.26 12.30
C ASP A 622 -10.12 -29.16 11.07
N GLY A 623 -9.99 -28.59 9.87
CA GLY A 623 -10.16 -29.27 8.60
C GLY A 623 -11.57 -29.17 7.99
N ASN A 624 -12.48 -28.40 8.58
CA ASN A 624 -13.82 -28.17 8.06
C ASN A 624 -13.90 -26.89 7.20
N VAL A 625 -14.89 -26.84 6.30
CA VAL A 625 -15.27 -25.62 5.59
C VAL A 625 -16.73 -25.35 5.88
N VAL A 626 -17.04 -24.14 6.34
CA VAL A 626 -18.36 -23.79 6.91
C VAL A 626 -18.83 -22.44 6.39
N ILE A 627 -20.11 -22.31 6.08
CA ILE A 627 -20.76 -21.02 5.85
C ILE A 627 -21.48 -20.63 7.14
N TYR A 628 -21.11 -19.49 7.70
CA TYR A 628 -21.75 -18.89 8.88
C TYR A 628 -22.60 -17.69 8.48
N ASN A 629 -23.81 -17.58 9.02
CA ASN A 629 -24.59 -16.35 9.03
C ASN A 629 -24.84 -15.93 10.48
N LYS A 630 -24.34 -14.75 10.87
CA LYS A 630 -24.47 -14.21 12.24
C LYS A 630 -24.05 -15.23 13.31
N GLY A 631 -22.93 -15.92 13.08
CA GLY A 631 -22.38 -16.95 13.98
C GLY A 631 -23.07 -18.31 13.93
N LYS A 632 -24.17 -18.47 13.18
CA LYS A 632 -24.84 -19.77 13.00
C LYS A 632 -24.34 -20.45 11.72
N ALA A 633 -23.86 -21.68 11.84
CA ALA A 633 -23.53 -22.51 10.68
C ALA A 633 -24.80 -22.83 9.89
N ILE A 634 -24.79 -22.52 8.58
CA ILE A 634 -25.90 -22.79 7.66
C ILE A 634 -25.55 -23.81 6.57
N TRP A 635 -24.25 -24.10 6.39
CA TRP A 635 -23.74 -25.18 5.54
C TRP A 635 -22.33 -25.57 5.98
N HIS A 636 -21.92 -26.82 5.78
CA HIS A 636 -20.55 -27.28 6.04
C HIS A 636 -20.17 -28.55 5.28
N THR A 637 -18.86 -28.79 5.11
CA THR A 637 -18.34 -30.00 4.43
C THR A 637 -18.33 -31.26 5.29
N ASN A 638 -18.50 -31.14 6.63
CA ASN A 638 -18.41 -32.26 7.57
C ASN A 638 -17.03 -32.98 7.55
N THR A 639 -15.94 -32.21 7.43
CA THR A 639 -14.58 -32.75 7.28
C THR A 639 -13.68 -32.55 8.51
N ALA A 640 -14.21 -31.98 9.60
CA ALA A 640 -13.47 -31.79 10.85
C ALA A 640 -12.85 -33.10 11.35
N GLY A 641 -11.55 -33.08 11.67
CA GLY A 641 -10.83 -34.21 12.26
C GLY A 641 -10.68 -35.47 11.39
N ARG A 642 -11.05 -35.43 10.11
CA ARG A 642 -10.94 -36.55 9.16
C ARG A 642 -9.55 -36.73 8.55
#